data_AF-A0A949J953-F1
#
_entry.id   AF-A0A949J953-F1
#
_cell.length_a   1.000
_cell.length_b   1.000
_cell.length_c   1.000
_cell.angle_alpha   90.00
_cell.angle_beta   90.00
_cell.angle_gamma   90.00
#
_symmetry.space_group_name_H-M   'P 1'
#
loop_
_entity.id
_entity.type
_entity.pdbx_description
1 polymer ?
#
loop_
_entity_poly.entity_id
_entity_poly.type
_entity_poly.pdbx_seq_one_letter_code
_entity_poly.pdbx_strand_id
1 'polypeptide(L)'
;MKANKIISLTLVVLIFMITIPPSKSQPFWTVMVYMDGDNNLESAAIDDFNELEAVGSTPGVNILVQLDRIPGYDTSNGNWTTTRRYIIDTDPNGYPDTIINSTMISDLGELNMGNPSTLINFVNWARTTYPADYYLLVLWDHGDGWKTRIAQITTKGTLSAIKKREPLKGVCSDDTDNDYLTMPDLQTALNSITSGGADPVDVLGFDACLMAMVEVTYEIFPYASYMVASEESVPNDGWDYVSTMAWLVANPLSTPAQLASRIVSDYMAFYGVGGFETHSAIDLSQIPALATAVTTFATDLINAIPVYQNNMIDARHQAEEYMDRDYIDLYHFSQLIQIEIPDVGIQTDAQNVMNAITASVISEGHGILNPDSHGLSIYFPFGGSDYLPSYETQTEFAQDTMWDEFLTLYYTTLPIPVHTLAVIDDDNGRNFTHVEDAYLDALDGLGVPYDYFDTCIFGSPPLWYLQAHDLLIWFTGSDFSTTLSVPDENNLIQYLGQGKKLFFSSQDYVWDLKLDGRYPSTFLRTYLHTQDEGEDTGVNILSGVPGNPVGNGLGPFDMCWAPPSSCSVIDYADWIEKDLVSDYAFTNENMEYVALTYSGTYEVVFFPFMFEGILSPSDRQEVMERILEFLGPISILTCLEACFSSHA
;
A
#
# COMPACT_ATOMS: atom_id res chain seq x y z
N MET A 1 17.57 -41.36 -99.13
CA MET A 1 18.75 -42.23 -99.23
C MET A 1 19.89 -41.55 -98.49
N LYS A 2 20.50 -42.27 -97.54
CA LYS A 2 21.73 -41.96 -96.79
C LYS A 2 21.69 -40.89 -95.69
N ALA A 3 21.97 -41.39 -94.50
CA ALA A 3 22.25 -40.74 -93.24
C ALA A 3 23.50 -39.85 -93.29
N ASN A 4 23.59 -38.92 -92.34
CA ASN A 4 24.85 -38.66 -91.64
C ASN A 4 24.55 -38.30 -90.18
N LYS A 5 25.07 -39.15 -89.28
CA LYS A 5 25.15 -38.95 -87.84
C LYS A 5 26.19 -37.87 -87.55
N ILE A 6 25.85 -36.90 -86.70
CA ILE A 6 26.84 -36.16 -85.92
C ILE A 6 26.49 -36.42 -84.46
N ILE A 7 27.41 -37.10 -83.78
CA ILE A 7 27.48 -37.24 -82.33
C ILE A 7 28.27 -36.03 -81.84
N SER A 8 27.75 -35.24 -80.91
CA SER A 8 28.61 -34.49 -79.99
C SER A 8 27.88 -34.08 -78.71
N LEU A 9 28.26 -34.79 -77.64
CA LEU A 9 28.48 -34.34 -76.26
C LEU A 9 27.44 -33.40 -75.61
N THR A 10 26.52 -33.99 -74.86
CA THR A 10 25.80 -33.33 -73.77
C THR A 10 26.79 -33.00 -72.65
N LEU A 11 27.10 -31.72 -72.46
CA LEU A 11 27.81 -31.25 -71.25
C LEU A 11 26.80 -31.25 -70.10
N VAL A 12 26.87 -32.27 -69.24
CA VAL A 12 26.19 -32.28 -67.95
C VAL A 12 26.95 -31.30 -67.05
N VAL A 13 26.42 -30.09 -66.90
CA VAL A 13 26.86 -29.16 -65.85
C VAL A 13 26.24 -29.65 -64.54
N LEU A 14 27.00 -30.46 -63.82
CA LEU A 14 26.76 -30.77 -62.42
C LEU A 14 27.17 -29.54 -61.59
N ILE A 15 26.29 -28.56 -61.45
CA ILE A 15 26.44 -27.58 -60.36
C ILE A 15 25.90 -28.29 -59.14
N PHE A 16 26.82 -28.70 -58.26
CA PHE A 16 26.53 -28.96 -56.87
C PHE A 16 25.72 -27.77 -56.33
N MET A 17 24.43 -27.97 -56.11
CA MET A 17 23.78 -27.23 -55.04
C MET A 17 24.50 -27.68 -53.78
N ILE A 18 25.41 -26.85 -53.30
CA ILE A 18 25.77 -26.88 -51.89
C ILE A 18 24.46 -26.60 -51.18
N THR A 19 23.83 -27.66 -50.68
CA THR A 19 22.86 -27.52 -49.60
C THR A 19 23.62 -26.87 -48.46
N ILE A 20 23.48 -25.55 -48.33
CA ILE A 20 23.78 -24.89 -47.07
C ILE A 20 22.92 -25.63 -46.04
N PRO A 21 23.51 -26.24 -45.00
CA PRO A 21 22.69 -26.81 -43.93
C PRO A 21 21.75 -25.71 -43.44
N PRO A 22 20.48 -26.02 -43.08
CA PRO A 22 19.62 -25.00 -42.48
C PRO A 22 20.43 -24.31 -41.38
N SER A 23 20.45 -22.98 -41.39
CA SER A 23 20.99 -22.19 -40.28
C SER A 23 20.43 -22.79 -39.00
N LYS A 24 21.24 -22.95 -37.95
CA LYS A 24 20.72 -23.25 -36.62
C LYS A 24 19.45 -22.41 -36.43
N SER A 25 18.30 -23.05 -36.23
CA SER A 25 17.08 -22.32 -35.94
C SER A 25 17.39 -21.47 -34.71
N GLN A 26 17.24 -20.15 -34.85
CA GLN A 26 17.32 -19.24 -33.73
C GLN A 26 16.34 -19.75 -32.65
N PRO A 27 16.74 -19.82 -31.37
CA PRO A 27 15.82 -20.12 -30.28
C PRO A 27 14.62 -19.17 -30.32
N PHE A 28 13.46 -19.65 -29.89
CA PHE A 28 12.25 -18.81 -29.84
C PHE A 28 12.30 -17.86 -28.65
N TRP A 29 12.82 -18.35 -27.51
CA TRP A 29 12.91 -17.57 -26.28
C TRP A 29 14.35 -17.45 -25.77
N THR A 30 14.69 -16.28 -25.25
CA THR A 30 15.80 -16.10 -24.32
C THR A 30 15.24 -15.51 -23.03
N VAL A 31 15.35 -16.27 -21.95
CA VAL A 31 15.03 -15.86 -20.58
C VAL A 31 16.31 -15.31 -19.95
N MET A 32 16.22 -14.11 -19.37
CA MET A 32 17.31 -13.39 -18.74
C MET A 32 16.89 -13.09 -17.30
N VAL A 33 17.54 -13.71 -16.32
CA VAL A 33 17.28 -13.45 -14.90
C VAL A 33 18.45 -12.61 -14.36
N TYR A 34 18.13 -11.37 -13.99
CA TYR A 34 19.04 -10.46 -13.31
C TYR A 34 18.80 -10.62 -11.81
N MET A 35 19.67 -11.42 -11.18
CA MET A 35 19.47 -11.97 -9.85
C MET A 35 20.43 -11.29 -8.88
N ASP A 36 19.93 -10.29 -8.18
CA ASP A 36 20.71 -9.53 -7.20
C ASP A 36 20.58 -10.19 -5.82
N GLY A 37 21.50 -11.10 -5.52
CA GLY A 37 21.61 -11.75 -4.22
C GLY A 37 22.60 -11.07 -3.29
N ASP A 38 23.05 -9.83 -3.60
CA ASP A 38 23.96 -9.07 -2.75
C ASP A 38 23.21 -8.37 -1.60
N ASN A 39 22.45 -9.15 -0.82
CA ASN A 39 21.70 -8.70 0.34
C ASN A 39 21.20 -9.92 1.16
N ASN A 40 20.24 -9.71 2.06
CA ASN A 40 19.68 -10.75 2.92
C ASN A 40 18.84 -11.84 2.22
N LEU A 41 18.61 -11.74 0.91
CA LEU A 41 17.92 -12.75 0.09
C LEU A 41 18.87 -13.71 -0.64
N GLU A 42 20.19 -13.62 -0.42
CA GLU A 42 21.20 -14.48 -1.07
C GLU A 42 20.83 -15.98 -1.09
N SER A 43 20.29 -16.52 0.02
CA SER A 43 19.88 -17.93 0.08
C SER A 43 18.70 -18.27 -0.83
N ALA A 44 17.75 -17.35 -1.00
CA ALA A 44 16.62 -17.51 -1.93
C ALA A 44 17.11 -17.46 -3.39
N ALA A 45 18.01 -16.53 -3.71
CA ALA A 45 18.63 -16.46 -5.04
C ALA A 45 19.31 -17.78 -5.42
N ILE A 46 19.98 -18.45 -4.47
CA ILE A 46 20.55 -19.78 -4.70
C ILE A 46 19.47 -20.84 -4.92
N ASP A 47 18.37 -20.83 -4.17
CA ASP A 47 17.29 -21.81 -4.35
C ASP A 47 16.65 -21.66 -5.74
N ASP A 48 16.30 -20.43 -6.12
CA ASP A 48 15.71 -20.11 -7.44
C ASP A 48 16.66 -20.41 -8.59
N PHE A 49 17.96 -20.22 -8.41
CA PHE A 49 18.95 -20.67 -9.38
C PHE A 49 18.83 -22.19 -9.60
N ASN A 50 18.72 -22.98 -8.54
CA ASN A 50 18.59 -24.43 -8.64
C ASN A 50 17.20 -24.86 -9.17
N GLU A 51 16.15 -24.07 -8.95
CA GLU A 51 14.87 -24.27 -9.64
C GLU A 51 15.02 -24.18 -11.17
N LEU A 52 15.75 -23.16 -11.66
CA LEU A 52 16.05 -23.02 -13.08
C LEU A 52 16.85 -24.23 -13.60
N GLU A 53 17.80 -24.75 -12.81
CA GLU A 53 18.58 -25.96 -13.15
C GLU A 53 17.76 -27.24 -13.19
N ALA A 54 16.58 -27.29 -12.55
CA ALA A 54 15.66 -28.42 -12.68
C ALA A 54 15.21 -28.64 -14.13
N VAL A 55 15.24 -27.58 -14.95
CA VAL A 55 14.80 -27.57 -16.34
C VAL A 55 15.96 -27.36 -17.31
N GLY A 56 16.72 -26.28 -17.14
CA GLY A 56 17.85 -25.92 -18.01
C GLY A 56 17.47 -25.44 -19.42
N SER A 57 18.48 -24.95 -20.14
CA SER A 57 18.35 -24.44 -21.51
C SER A 57 18.14 -25.56 -22.54
N THR A 58 17.44 -25.24 -23.63
CA THR A 58 17.17 -26.15 -24.76
C THR A 58 17.48 -25.49 -26.11
N PRO A 59 17.49 -26.22 -27.25
CA PRO A 59 17.66 -25.59 -28.56
C PRO A 59 16.58 -24.55 -28.92
N GLY A 60 15.42 -24.56 -28.25
CA GLY A 60 14.32 -23.62 -28.48
C GLY A 60 14.22 -22.50 -27.45
N VAL A 61 14.89 -22.61 -26.30
CA VAL A 61 14.81 -21.68 -25.17
C VAL A 61 16.19 -21.57 -24.53
N ASN A 62 16.78 -20.38 -24.52
CA ASN A 62 17.97 -20.10 -23.69
C ASN A 62 17.53 -19.57 -22.32
N ILE A 63 18.17 -20.02 -21.25
CA ILE A 63 17.99 -19.48 -19.90
C ILE A 63 19.35 -18.98 -19.42
N LEU A 64 19.43 -17.70 -19.11
CA LEU A 64 20.65 -16.99 -18.74
C LEU A 64 20.45 -16.31 -17.39
N VAL A 65 21.44 -16.45 -16.51
CA VAL A 65 21.42 -15.81 -15.19
C VAL A 65 22.67 -14.95 -15.03
N GLN A 66 22.51 -13.71 -14.56
CA GLN A 66 23.58 -12.94 -13.93
C GLN A 66 23.27 -12.88 -12.43
N LEU A 67 24.08 -13.57 -11.62
CA LEU A 67 23.90 -13.69 -10.18
C LEU A 67 25.01 -12.91 -9.46
N ASP A 68 24.63 -12.01 -8.57
CA ASP A 68 25.53 -11.43 -7.57
C ASP A 68 25.28 -11.98 -6.16
N ARG A 69 26.31 -11.95 -5.31
CA ARG A 69 26.24 -12.51 -3.96
C ARG A 69 27.05 -11.71 -2.96
N ILE A 70 26.53 -11.62 -1.75
CA ILE A 70 27.20 -11.08 -0.55
C ILE A 70 27.82 -12.19 0.32
N PRO A 71 28.76 -11.92 1.24
CA PRO A 71 29.10 -12.91 2.26
C PRO A 71 28.09 -12.92 3.42
N GLY A 72 27.73 -14.11 3.89
CA GLY A 72 27.17 -14.29 5.25
C GLY A 72 25.76 -14.86 5.34
N TYR A 73 25.04 -15.02 4.23
CA TYR A 73 23.71 -15.63 4.23
C TYR A 73 23.73 -17.04 3.63
N ASP A 74 24.49 -17.30 2.56
CA ASP A 74 24.66 -18.63 1.98
C ASP A 74 26.13 -19.07 1.81
N THR A 75 26.42 -20.36 2.04
CA THR A 75 27.75 -20.95 1.84
C THR A 75 27.75 -22.28 1.07
N SER A 76 26.59 -22.71 0.58
CA SER A 76 26.38 -24.01 -0.08
C SER A 76 27.24 -24.16 -1.35
N ASN A 77 27.42 -23.06 -2.09
CA ASN A 77 28.18 -22.97 -3.34
C ASN A 77 29.57 -22.35 -3.17
N GLY A 78 30.12 -22.45 -1.94
CA GLY A 78 31.19 -21.58 -1.48
C GLY A 78 30.65 -20.17 -1.17
N ASN A 79 31.52 -19.33 -0.61
CA ASN A 79 31.19 -17.97 -0.15
C ASN A 79 31.93 -16.94 -1.03
N TRP A 80 31.69 -17.01 -2.34
CA TRP A 80 32.20 -16.02 -3.29
C TRP A 80 31.31 -14.78 -3.27
N THR A 81 31.88 -13.64 -3.62
CA THR A 81 31.28 -12.31 -3.47
C THR A 81 31.59 -11.50 -4.74
N THR A 82 31.05 -11.98 -5.85
CA THR A 82 31.39 -11.49 -7.20
C THR A 82 30.24 -11.79 -8.13
N THR A 83 29.89 -10.89 -9.02
CA THR A 83 28.87 -11.14 -10.03
C THR A 83 29.34 -12.14 -11.08
N ARG A 84 28.49 -13.13 -11.39
CA ARG A 84 28.78 -14.20 -12.36
C ARG A 84 27.65 -14.40 -13.36
N ARG A 85 28.02 -14.77 -14.60
CA ARG A 85 27.08 -15.12 -15.67
C ARG A 85 27.08 -16.60 -15.97
N TYR A 86 25.90 -17.14 -16.19
CA TYR A 86 25.66 -18.54 -16.48
C TYR A 86 24.75 -18.71 -17.69
N ILE A 87 24.95 -19.81 -18.42
CA ILE A 87 23.88 -20.46 -19.16
C ILE A 87 23.41 -21.61 -18.30
N ILE A 88 22.10 -21.68 -18.06
CA ILE A 88 21.54 -22.69 -17.18
C ILE A 88 21.53 -24.03 -17.91
N ASP A 89 22.18 -25.02 -17.32
CA ASP A 89 22.17 -26.42 -17.75
C ASP A 89 21.21 -27.21 -16.85
N THR A 90 20.62 -28.29 -17.37
CA THR A 90 19.82 -29.18 -16.52
C THR A 90 20.73 -29.90 -15.51
N ASP A 91 20.48 -29.76 -14.22
CA ASP A 91 21.20 -30.49 -13.19
C ASP A 91 20.78 -31.98 -13.22
N PRO A 92 21.71 -32.94 -13.40
CA PRO A 92 21.41 -34.37 -13.31
C PRO A 92 20.88 -34.83 -11.94
N ASN A 93 21.11 -34.09 -10.86
CA ASN A 93 20.58 -34.37 -9.52
C ASN A 93 19.16 -33.82 -9.34
N GLY A 94 18.81 -32.76 -10.09
CA GLY A 94 17.51 -32.06 -10.05
C GLY A 94 17.26 -31.27 -8.77
N TYR A 95 16.16 -30.51 -8.74
CA TYR A 95 15.72 -29.77 -7.55
C TYR A 95 15.14 -30.71 -6.48
N PRO A 96 15.37 -30.48 -5.16
CA PRO A 96 16.01 -29.32 -4.54
C PRO A 96 17.50 -29.55 -4.18
N ASP A 97 18.33 -29.98 -5.15
CA ASP A 97 19.79 -29.82 -4.97
C ASP A 97 20.10 -28.33 -4.78
N THR A 98 21.09 -28.02 -3.94
CA THR A 98 21.46 -26.64 -3.61
C THR A 98 22.77 -26.23 -4.26
N ILE A 99 23.34 -27.08 -5.11
CA ILE A 99 24.65 -26.89 -5.72
C ILE A 99 24.51 -26.46 -7.18
N ILE A 100 24.98 -25.25 -7.48
CA ILE A 100 25.06 -24.69 -8.83
C ILE A 100 25.98 -25.58 -9.69
N ASN A 101 25.40 -26.24 -10.69
CA ASN A 101 26.10 -27.13 -11.62
C ASN A 101 26.20 -26.57 -13.05
N SER A 102 25.55 -25.45 -13.32
CA SER A 102 25.47 -24.78 -14.63
C SER A 102 26.80 -24.24 -15.12
N THR A 103 26.92 -24.15 -16.44
CA THR A 103 28.11 -23.61 -17.09
C THR A 103 28.27 -22.11 -16.79
N MET A 104 29.24 -21.79 -15.92
CA MET A 104 29.71 -20.42 -15.71
C MET A 104 30.39 -19.89 -16.98
N ILE A 105 29.83 -18.84 -17.57
CA ILE A 105 30.34 -18.17 -18.76
C ILE A 105 31.47 -17.19 -18.39
N SER A 106 31.26 -16.42 -17.32
CA SER A 106 32.24 -15.43 -16.87
C SER A 106 32.04 -15.08 -15.41
N ASP A 107 33.15 -14.82 -14.72
CA ASP A 107 33.20 -14.10 -13.45
C ASP A 107 33.58 -12.65 -13.76
N LEU A 108 32.72 -11.72 -13.38
CA LEU A 108 32.84 -10.30 -13.72
C LEU A 108 33.53 -9.49 -12.61
N GLY A 109 33.88 -10.14 -11.50
CA GLY A 109 34.17 -9.45 -10.24
C GLY A 109 32.90 -8.86 -9.62
N GLU A 110 33.04 -8.11 -8.54
CA GLU A 110 31.92 -7.38 -7.94
C GLU A 110 31.40 -6.27 -8.87
N LEU A 111 30.09 -6.19 -9.03
CA LEU A 111 29.41 -5.14 -9.76
C LEU A 111 28.25 -4.62 -8.92
N ASN A 112 28.10 -3.30 -8.86
CA ASN A 112 26.88 -2.68 -8.36
C ASN A 112 25.69 -3.08 -9.25
N MET A 113 24.77 -3.87 -8.71
CA MET A 113 23.60 -4.38 -9.40
C MET A 113 22.46 -3.35 -9.48
N GLY A 114 22.44 -2.35 -8.58
CA GLY A 114 21.60 -1.15 -8.67
C GLY A 114 22.01 -0.16 -9.77
N ASN A 115 23.21 -0.30 -10.34
CA ASN A 115 23.68 0.60 -11.40
C ASN A 115 23.03 0.26 -12.77
N PRO A 116 22.40 1.23 -13.46
CA PRO A 116 21.74 0.96 -14.75
C PRO A 116 22.69 0.43 -15.83
N SER A 117 23.99 0.76 -15.75
CA SER A 117 24.99 0.23 -16.69
C SER A 117 25.18 -1.28 -16.56
N THR A 118 25.03 -1.84 -15.36
CA THR A 118 25.17 -3.27 -15.10
C THR A 118 24.06 -4.05 -15.81
N LEU A 119 22.81 -3.59 -15.68
CA LEU A 119 21.65 -4.14 -16.40
C LEU A 119 21.79 -3.99 -17.92
N ILE A 120 22.15 -2.78 -18.42
CA ILE A 120 22.40 -2.53 -19.85
C ILE A 120 23.42 -3.53 -20.40
N ASN A 121 24.51 -3.76 -19.69
CA ASN A 121 25.57 -4.66 -20.13
C ASN A 121 25.12 -6.12 -20.14
N PHE A 122 24.28 -6.54 -19.19
CA PHE A 122 23.73 -7.89 -19.15
C PHE A 122 22.81 -8.15 -20.34
N VAL A 123 21.81 -7.31 -20.54
CA VAL A 123 20.79 -7.54 -21.59
C VAL A 123 21.41 -7.43 -22.99
N ASN A 124 22.29 -6.46 -23.23
CA ASN A 124 22.98 -6.35 -24.52
C ASN A 124 23.86 -7.55 -24.81
N TRP A 125 24.56 -8.08 -23.80
CA TRP A 125 25.34 -9.30 -23.93
C TRP A 125 24.45 -10.50 -24.26
N ALA A 126 23.32 -10.65 -23.57
CA ALA A 126 22.37 -11.73 -23.78
C ALA A 126 21.76 -11.68 -25.18
N ARG A 127 21.19 -10.54 -25.60
CA ARG A 127 20.63 -10.32 -26.95
C ARG A 127 21.65 -10.55 -28.07
N THR A 128 22.91 -10.19 -27.85
CA THR A 128 23.99 -10.37 -28.84
C THR A 128 24.47 -11.82 -28.94
N THR A 129 24.61 -12.49 -27.79
CA THR A 129 25.25 -13.83 -27.71
C THR A 129 24.24 -14.95 -27.93
N TYR A 130 23.01 -14.75 -27.46
CA TYR A 130 21.90 -15.70 -27.48
C TYR A 130 20.64 -15.05 -28.07
N PRO A 131 20.66 -14.68 -29.37
CA PRO A 131 19.52 -14.06 -30.01
C PRO A 131 18.33 -15.02 -30.03
N ALA A 132 17.15 -14.49 -29.77
CA ALA A 132 15.88 -15.20 -29.82
C ALA A 132 14.79 -14.34 -30.48
N ASP A 133 13.66 -14.97 -30.82
CA ASP A 133 12.49 -14.26 -31.36
C ASP A 133 11.80 -13.42 -30.28
N TYR A 134 11.80 -13.90 -29.03
CA TYR A 134 11.22 -13.25 -27.86
C TYR A 134 12.17 -13.25 -26.65
N TYR A 135 12.04 -12.23 -25.80
CA TYR A 135 12.84 -12.05 -24.59
C TYR A 135 11.97 -11.88 -23.33
N LEU A 136 12.26 -12.70 -22.32
CA LEU A 136 11.81 -12.47 -20.94
C LEU A 136 12.99 -11.91 -20.16
N LEU A 137 12.83 -10.74 -19.55
CA LEU A 137 13.76 -10.19 -18.56
C LEU A 137 13.10 -10.27 -17.19
N VAL A 138 13.73 -10.91 -16.22
CA VAL A 138 13.29 -10.95 -14.82
C VAL A 138 14.26 -10.13 -14.00
N LEU A 139 13.73 -9.17 -13.25
CA LEU A 139 14.43 -8.46 -12.18
C LEU A 139 14.00 -9.13 -10.88
N TRP A 140 14.94 -9.88 -10.29
CA TRP A 140 14.74 -10.65 -9.08
C TRP A 140 15.49 -9.93 -7.96
N ASP A 141 14.79 -9.66 -6.85
CA ASP A 141 15.29 -9.26 -5.51
C ASP A 141 14.17 -8.53 -4.71
N HIS A 142 14.50 -7.73 -3.69
CA HIS A 142 13.63 -6.72 -3.09
C HIS A 142 13.07 -5.75 -4.13
N GLY A 143 11.87 -5.26 -3.83
CA GLY A 143 11.22 -4.17 -4.53
C GLY A 143 10.36 -3.36 -3.56
N ASP A 144 10.13 -2.09 -3.86
CA ASP A 144 9.21 -1.25 -3.10
C ASP A 144 8.28 -0.44 -4.02
N GLY A 145 8.07 -0.89 -5.26
CA GLY A 145 7.36 -0.12 -6.26
C GLY A 145 8.13 1.14 -6.63
N TRP A 146 7.44 2.28 -6.67
CA TRP A 146 8.12 3.53 -7.02
C TRP A 146 8.94 4.10 -5.88
N LYS A 147 8.63 3.93 -4.57
CA LYS A 147 9.36 4.51 -3.41
C LYS A 147 9.88 3.45 -2.42
N THR A 148 11.11 3.58 -1.90
CA THR A 148 11.62 2.64 -0.86
C THR A 148 11.23 3.04 0.55
N ARG A 149 10.87 2.01 1.33
CA ARG A 149 10.68 2.12 2.78
C ARG A 149 12.02 2.15 3.48
N ILE A 150 12.32 3.24 4.20
CA ILE A 150 13.37 3.19 5.24
C ILE A 150 12.71 3.17 6.61
N ALA A 151 12.63 1.99 7.21
CA ALA A 151 12.51 1.88 8.65
C ALA A 151 13.89 2.13 9.27
N GLN A 152 14.06 3.24 10.01
CA GLN A 152 15.24 3.36 10.87
C GLN A 152 15.08 2.41 12.07
N ILE A 153 15.77 1.27 12.05
CA ILE A 153 16.05 0.54 13.30
C ILE A 153 17.13 1.32 14.05
N THR A 154 16.75 2.33 14.83
CA THR A 154 17.64 2.84 15.88
C THR A 154 17.39 2.03 17.15
N THR A 155 18.33 1.13 17.46
CA THR A 155 18.58 0.47 18.76
C THR A 155 17.41 0.34 19.74
N LYS A 156 17.02 -0.93 20.01
CA LYS A 156 16.16 -1.40 21.12
C LYS A 156 15.92 -0.36 22.24
N GLY A 157 14.67 0.13 22.34
CA GLY A 157 14.14 0.72 23.58
C GLY A 157 13.59 2.15 23.49
N THR A 158 13.61 2.79 22.33
CA THR A 158 12.92 4.08 22.12
C THR A 158 12.19 4.05 20.78
N LEU A 159 10.86 4.08 20.82
CA LEU A 159 10.03 4.35 19.66
C LEU A 159 10.23 5.83 19.31
N SER A 160 11.04 6.08 18.28
CA SER A 160 11.12 7.38 17.64
C SER A 160 10.46 7.29 16.28
N ALA A 161 9.67 8.30 15.93
CA ALA A 161 8.96 8.43 14.66
C ALA A 161 9.79 7.95 13.47
N ILE A 162 9.16 7.16 12.59
CA ILE A 162 9.71 6.78 11.29
C ILE A 162 10.03 8.08 10.56
N LYS A 163 11.31 8.46 10.51
CA LYS A 163 11.73 9.51 9.59
C LYS A 163 11.75 8.90 8.20
N LYS A 164 10.67 9.13 7.43
CA LYS A 164 10.66 8.97 5.98
C LYS A 164 11.90 9.67 5.44
N ARG A 165 12.90 8.90 5.01
CA ARG A 165 14.02 9.47 4.25
C ARG A 165 13.51 9.68 2.83
N GLU A 166 13.98 10.76 2.22
CA GLU A 166 13.79 10.99 0.80
C GLU A 166 14.23 9.71 0.04
N PRO A 167 13.27 9.02 -0.57
CA PRO A 167 13.31 7.57 -0.81
C PRO A 167 14.27 7.04 -1.91
N LEU A 168 14.53 5.73 -1.84
CA LEU A 168 15.43 4.91 -2.67
C LEU A 168 14.72 3.86 -3.56
N LYS A 169 13.40 3.84 -3.75
CA LYS A 169 12.63 3.87 -5.02
C LYS A 169 12.79 2.75 -6.07
N GLY A 170 13.43 1.62 -5.76
CA GLY A 170 13.84 0.69 -6.81
C GLY A 170 13.42 -0.76 -6.66
N VAL A 171 14.02 -1.55 -7.53
CA VAL A 171 14.17 -3.00 -7.46
C VAL A 171 15.67 -3.31 -7.48
N CYS A 172 16.10 -4.51 -7.08
CA CYS A 172 17.52 -4.91 -7.06
C CYS A 172 18.36 -4.02 -6.11
N SER A 173 18.25 -4.35 -4.83
CA SER A 173 18.99 -3.85 -3.68
C SER A 173 20.38 -4.48 -3.58
N ASP A 174 21.39 -3.66 -3.74
CA ASP A 174 22.79 -4.03 -3.58
C ASP A 174 23.32 -3.47 -2.25
N ASP A 175 23.48 -4.33 -1.24
CA ASP A 175 23.94 -3.95 0.10
C ASP A 175 25.44 -3.58 0.12
N THR A 176 26.25 -4.16 -0.76
CA THR A 176 27.69 -3.87 -0.85
C THR A 176 27.93 -2.44 -1.30
N ASP A 177 27.17 -1.97 -2.30
CA ASP A 177 27.24 -0.60 -2.81
C ASP A 177 26.25 0.36 -2.13
N ASN A 178 25.29 -0.15 -1.36
CA ASN A 178 24.17 0.60 -0.79
C ASN A 178 23.41 1.36 -1.90
N ASP A 179 23.04 0.63 -2.94
CA ASP A 179 22.40 1.16 -4.15
C ASP A 179 21.20 0.31 -4.56
N TYR A 180 20.31 0.89 -5.37
CA TYR A 180 19.12 0.23 -5.89
C TYR A 180 18.91 0.64 -7.33
N LEU A 181 18.31 -0.22 -8.15
CA LEU A 181 17.85 0.20 -9.47
C LEU A 181 16.56 1.01 -9.32
N THR A 182 16.71 2.33 -9.14
CA THR A 182 15.57 3.26 -9.01
C THR A 182 14.73 3.29 -10.28
N MET A 183 13.46 3.74 -10.21
CA MET A 183 12.63 3.87 -11.42
C MET A 183 13.30 4.72 -12.53
N PRO A 184 13.91 5.88 -12.25
CA PRO A 184 14.69 6.62 -13.25
C PRO A 184 15.89 5.84 -13.83
N ASP A 185 16.57 5.03 -13.02
CA ASP A 185 17.69 4.19 -13.49
C ASP A 185 17.17 3.05 -14.38
N LEU A 186 16.09 2.39 -13.97
CA LEU A 186 15.42 1.37 -14.76
C LEU A 186 14.94 1.94 -16.10
N GLN A 187 14.32 3.11 -16.09
CA GLN A 187 13.91 3.83 -17.30
C GLN A 187 15.12 4.11 -18.21
N THR A 188 16.22 4.61 -17.64
CA THR A 188 17.48 4.86 -18.36
C THR A 188 18.03 3.58 -19.00
N ALA A 189 18.03 2.48 -18.24
CA ALA A 189 18.50 1.18 -18.70
C ALA A 189 17.64 0.64 -19.84
N LEU A 190 16.31 0.60 -19.65
CA LEU A 190 15.35 0.10 -20.62
C LEU A 190 15.32 0.94 -21.89
N ASN A 191 15.37 2.26 -21.78
CA ASN A 191 15.51 3.17 -22.93
C ASN A 191 16.77 2.83 -23.75
N SER A 192 17.90 2.59 -23.09
CA SER A 192 19.15 2.23 -23.76
C SER A 192 19.06 0.86 -24.45
N ILE A 193 18.58 -0.16 -23.74
CA ILE A 193 18.49 -1.55 -24.21
C ILE A 193 17.52 -1.69 -25.40
N THR A 194 16.45 -0.90 -25.41
CA THR A 194 15.37 -1.01 -26.40
C THR A 194 15.47 0.04 -27.52
N SER A 195 16.57 0.81 -27.55
CA SER A 195 16.76 1.91 -28.50
C SER A 195 15.62 2.94 -28.48
N GLY A 196 15.19 3.33 -27.28
CA GLY A 196 14.07 4.25 -27.05
C GLY A 196 12.71 3.64 -27.36
N GLY A 197 12.52 2.36 -27.04
CA GLY A 197 11.26 1.65 -27.27
C GLY A 197 11.05 1.14 -28.69
N ALA A 198 12.06 1.26 -29.56
CA ALA A 198 11.98 0.75 -30.93
C ALA A 198 12.10 -0.79 -31.00
N ASP A 199 12.72 -1.41 -29.99
CA ASP A 199 12.93 -2.85 -29.87
C ASP A 199 12.66 -3.29 -28.41
N PRO A 200 11.38 -3.26 -27.97
CA PRO A 200 10.99 -3.49 -26.58
C PRO A 200 11.36 -4.90 -26.10
N VAL A 201 11.40 -5.10 -24.79
CA VAL A 201 11.41 -6.45 -24.19
C VAL A 201 10.00 -7.04 -24.30
N ASP A 202 9.87 -8.33 -24.61
CA ASP A 202 8.55 -8.93 -24.79
C ASP A 202 7.82 -9.10 -23.47
N VAL A 203 8.51 -9.58 -22.43
CA VAL A 203 7.98 -9.67 -21.06
C VAL A 203 9.03 -9.14 -20.08
N LEU A 204 8.66 -8.17 -19.25
CA LEU A 204 9.42 -7.73 -18.09
C LEU A 204 8.77 -8.28 -16.82
N GLY A 205 9.47 -9.14 -16.12
CA GLY A 205 9.07 -9.73 -14.85
C GLY A 205 9.73 -9.03 -13.67
N PHE A 206 8.95 -8.76 -12.63
CA PHE A 206 9.44 -8.39 -11.32
C PHE A 206 9.13 -9.53 -10.36
N ASP A 207 10.17 -10.28 -10.00
CA ASP A 207 10.14 -11.19 -8.87
C ASP A 207 10.59 -10.41 -7.64
N ALA A 208 9.73 -9.44 -7.27
CA ALA A 208 10.00 -8.41 -6.29
C ALA A 208 8.68 -7.82 -5.76
N CYS A 209 8.70 -7.34 -4.53
CA CYS A 209 7.54 -6.80 -3.83
C CYS A 209 7.02 -5.49 -4.46
N LEU A 210 5.69 -5.29 -4.40
CA LEU A 210 5.01 -4.01 -4.65
C LEU A 210 5.23 -3.40 -6.05
N MET A 211 5.69 -4.17 -7.03
CA MET A 211 6.03 -3.65 -8.36
C MET A 211 4.82 -3.46 -9.27
N ALA A 212 3.67 -4.10 -9.03
CA ALA A 212 2.46 -3.96 -9.86
C ALA A 212 1.72 -2.64 -9.57
N MET A 213 2.37 -1.52 -9.90
CA MET A 213 1.82 -0.17 -9.71
C MET A 213 1.59 0.52 -11.05
N VAL A 214 0.58 1.39 -11.10
CA VAL A 214 0.35 2.25 -12.27
C VAL A 214 1.56 3.13 -12.56
N GLU A 215 2.21 3.69 -11.54
CA GLU A 215 3.43 4.47 -11.67
C GLU A 215 4.54 3.68 -12.37
N VAL A 216 4.81 2.46 -11.89
CA VAL A 216 5.85 1.58 -12.45
C VAL A 216 5.51 1.25 -13.90
N THR A 217 4.26 0.86 -14.18
CA THR A 217 3.84 0.53 -15.55
C THR A 217 3.99 1.71 -16.51
N TYR A 218 3.70 2.93 -16.04
CA TYR A 218 3.80 4.15 -16.85
C TYR A 218 5.26 4.49 -17.20
N GLU A 219 6.20 4.25 -16.28
CA GLU A 219 7.63 4.46 -16.54
C GLU A 219 8.20 3.49 -17.59
N ILE A 220 7.62 2.28 -17.70
CA ILE A 220 8.19 1.21 -18.53
C ILE A 220 7.40 0.89 -19.80
N PHE A 221 6.17 1.38 -19.96
CA PHE A 221 5.31 1.01 -21.10
C PHE A 221 5.95 1.20 -22.49
N PRO A 222 6.86 2.19 -22.72
CA PRO A 222 7.50 2.31 -24.03
C PRO A 222 8.50 1.19 -24.32
N TYR A 223 8.99 0.48 -23.29
CA TYR A 223 10.16 -0.38 -23.37
C TYR A 223 9.87 -1.87 -23.18
N ALA A 224 8.66 -2.24 -22.77
CA ALA A 224 8.23 -3.63 -22.67
C ALA A 224 6.81 -3.82 -23.22
N SER A 225 6.49 -5.02 -23.70
CA SER A 225 5.14 -5.33 -24.20
C SER A 225 4.21 -5.81 -23.09
N TYR A 226 4.71 -6.66 -22.20
CA TYR A 226 3.98 -7.14 -21.02
C TYR A 226 4.82 -6.98 -19.76
N MET A 227 4.16 -6.71 -18.65
CA MET A 227 4.75 -6.71 -17.31
C MET A 227 4.13 -7.81 -16.47
N VAL A 228 4.91 -8.44 -15.59
CA VAL A 228 4.42 -9.41 -14.60
C VAL A 228 4.95 -9.01 -13.23
N ALA A 229 4.08 -8.76 -12.26
CA ALA A 229 4.45 -8.19 -10.95
C ALA A 229 3.38 -8.44 -9.88
N SER A 230 3.70 -8.20 -8.61
CA SER A 230 2.79 -8.29 -7.47
C SER A 230 2.43 -6.90 -6.93
N GLU A 231 1.18 -6.70 -6.52
CA GLU A 231 0.73 -5.47 -5.83
C GLU A 231 1.17 -5.49 -4.37
N GLU A 232 1.31 -6.70 -3.82
CA GLU A 232 1.71 -7.01 -2.45
C GLU A 232 3.19 -7.48 -2.41
N SER A 233 3.69 -7.68 -1.20
CA SER A 233 4.90 -8.46 -0.92
C SER A 233 4.87 -9.85 -1.56
N VAL A 234 6.00 -10.22 -2.14
CA VAL A 234 6.24 -11.56 -2.69
C VAL A 234 6.88 -12.40 -1.57
N PRO A 235 6.40 -13.64 -1.30
CA PRO A 235 7.04 -14.51 -0.33
C PRO A 235 8.50 -14.81 -0.70
N ASN A 236 9.29 -15.21 0.29
CA ASN A 236 10.74 -15.42 0.14
C ASN A 236 11.13 -16.42 -0.97
N ASP A 237 10.25 -17.37 -1.30
CA ASP A 237 10.51 -18.38 -2.33
C ASP A 237 10.31 -17.83 -3.76
N GLY A 238 9.83 -16.59 -3.94
CA GLY A 238 9.71 -15.96 -5.26
C GLY A 238 8.74 -16.67 -6.21
N TRP A 239 9.08 -16.73 -7.49
CA TRP A 239 8.32 -17.42 -8.52
C TRP A 239 8.58 -18.93 -8.55
N ASP A 240 7.58 -19.75 -8.92
CA ASP A 240 7.80 -21.17 -9.27
C ASP A 240 8.48 -21.29 -10.65
N TYR A 241 9.81 -21.17 -10.66
CA TYR A 241 10.63 -21.26 -11.87
C TYR A 241 10.61 -22.67 -12.45
N VAL A 242 10.51 -23.71 -11.61
CA VAL A 242 10.43 -25.11 -12.06
C VAL A 242 9.22 -25.29 -12.99
N SER A 243 8.03 -24.92 -12.54
CA SER A 243 6.79 -25.09 -13.29
C SER A 243 6.76 -24.21 -14.54
N THR A 244 7.14 -22.94 -14.40
CA THR A 244 7.08 -21.96 -15.49
C THR A 244 8.04 -22.34 -16.61
N MET A 245 9.31 -22.63 -16.27
CA MET A 245 10.32 -22.98 -17.27
C MET A 245 10.04 -24.33 -17.91
N ALA A 246 9.56 -25.33 -17.14
CA ALA A 246 9.18 -26.63 -17.69
C ALA A 246 8.07 -26.50 -18.74
N TRP A 247 7.10 -25.61 -18.51
CA TRP A 247 6.06 -25.31 -19.49
C TRP A 247 6.62 -24.59 -20.72
N LEU A 248 7.49 -23.59 -20.53
CA LEU A 248 8.05 -22.80 -21.64
C LEU A 248 8.90 -23.67 -22.58
N VAL A 249 9.77 -24.53 -22.04
CA VAL A 249 10.59 -25.44 -22.87
C VAL A 249 9.75 -26.49 -23.61
N ALA A 250 8.60 -26.87 -23.05
CA ALA A 250 7.63 -27.74 -23.72
C ALA A 250 6.78 -27.02 -24.76
N ASN A 251 6.62 -25.69 -24.63
CA ASN A 251 5.80 -24.84 -25.49
C ASN A 251 6.59 -23.65 -26.04
N PRO A 252 7.73 -23.86 -26.72
CA PRO A 252 8.62 -22.76 -27.11
C PRO A 252 8.03 -21.81 -28.16
N LEU A 253 6.90 -22.17 -28.78
CA LEU A 253 6.14 -21.32 -29.72
C LEU A 253 5.08 -20.45 -29.03
N SER A 254 5.08 -20.39 -27.70
CA SER A 254 4.18 -19.54 -26.93
C SER A 254 4.38 -18.06 -27.26
N THR A 255 3.30 -17.29 -27.21
CA THR A 255 3.36 -15.83 -27.34
C THR A 255 3.77 -15.19 -26.01
N PRO A 256 4.25 -13.93 -26.01
CA PRO A 256 4.56 -13.20 -24.79
C PRO A 256 3.40 -13.13 -23.79
N ALA A 257 2.18 -12.84 -24.25
CA ALA A 257 1.00 -12.86 -23.41
C ALA A 257 0.76 -14.23 -22.74
N GLN A 258 0.97 -15.33 -23.47
CA GLN A 258 0.79 -16.67 -22.91
C GLN A 258 1.84 -16.98 -21.83
N LEU A 259 3.08 -16.55 -22.01
CA LEU A 259 4.12 -16.69 -20.98
C LEU A 259 3.82 -15.81 -19.76
N ALA A 260 3.42 -14.56 -19.97
CA ALA A 260 3.07 -13.64 -18.89
C ALA A 260 1.91 -14.18 -18.02
N SER A 261 0.80 -14.60 -18.63
CA SER A 261 -0.32 -15.23 -17.89
C SER A 261 0.07 -16.57 -17.25
N ARG A 262 1.02 -17.30 -17.86
CA ARG A 262 1.51 -18.57 -17.31
C ARG A 262 2.25 -18.36 -15.98
N ILE A 263 3.10 -17.34 -15.89
CA ILE A 263 3.83 -17.00 -14.66
C ILE A 263 2.83 -16.75 -13.53
N VAL A 264 1.82 -15.90 -13.77
CA VAL A 264 0.74 -15.63 -12.80
C VAL A 264 0.03 -16.91 -12.36
N SER A 265 -0.37 -17.75 -13.32
CA SER A 265 -1.07 -19.00 -13.02
C SER A 265 -0.23 -19.99 -12.21
N ASP A 266 1.08 -20.08 -12.45
CA ASP A 266 1.96 -20.99 -11.73
C ASP A 266 2.25 -20.46 -10.32
N TYR A 267 2.50 -19.14 -10.17
CA TYR A 267 2.65 -18.48 -8.88
C TYR A 267 1.44 -18.71 -7.96
N MET A 268 0.23 -18.47 -8.47
CA MET A 268 -1.00 -18.69 -7.69
C MET A 268 -1.26 -20.18 -7.41
N ALA A 269 -0.79 -21.09 -8.26
CA ALA A 269 -0.89 -22.53 -8.00
C ALA A 269 0.11 -22.99 -6.92
N PHE A 270 1.29 -22.35 -6.85
CA PHE A 270 2.35 -22.66 -5.92
C PHE A 270 1.99 -22.26 -4.48
N TYR A 271 1.58 -21.01 -4.28
CA TYR A 271 1.20 -20.50 -2.95
C TYR A 271 -0.27 -20.81 -2.57
N GLY A 272 -1.14 -20.99 -3.57
CA GLY A 272 -2.58 -21.12 -3.38
C GLY A 272 -3.25 -19.75 -3.15
N VAL A 273 -4.48 -19.78 -2.62
CA VAL A 273 -5.33 -18.58 -2.42
C VAL A 273 -5.63 -18.31 -0.94
N GLY A 274 -4.84 -18.90 -0.04
CA GLY A 274 -5.09 -18.86 1.40
C GLY A 274 -4.43 -17.70 2.14
N GLY A 275 -3.47 -17.02 1.53
CA GLY A 275 -2.69 -15.95 2.15
C GLY A 275 -2.98 -14.58 1.53
N PHE A 276 -1.93 -13.74 1.53
CA PHE A 276 -1.91 -12.36 1.03
C PHE A 276 -1.36 -12.25 -0.39
N GLU A 277 -1.01 -13.38 -1.03
CA GLU A 277 -0.30 -13.37 -2.29
C GLU A 277 -1.13 -12.70 -3.38
N THR A 278 -0.53 -11.80 -4.17
CA THR A 278 -1.12 -11.21 -5.37
C THR A 278 -0.16 -11.38 -6.53
N HIS A 279 -0.67 -11.50 -7.76
CA HIS A 279 0.16 -11.45 -8.96
C HIS A 279 -0.65 -11.11 -10.19
N SER A 280 -0.10 -10.28 -11.07
CA SER A 280 -0.78 -9.85 -12.30
C SER A 280 0.16 -9.78 -13.49
N ALA A 281 -0.42 -9.97 -14.68
CA ALA A 281 0.20 -9.80 -15.97
C ALA A 281 -0.52 -8.67 -16.70
N ILE A 282 0.24 -7.64 -17.10
CA ILE A 282 -0.29 -6.38 -17.64
C ILE A 282 0.18 -6.19 -19.09
N ASP A 283 -0.75 -5.92 -20.01
CA ASP A 283 -0.49 -5.43 -21.36
C ASP A 283 -0.15 -3.93 -21.31
N LEU A 284 1.13 -3.62 -21.49
CA LEU A 284 1.64 -2.27 -21.37
C LEU A 284 1.15 -1.34 -22.49
N SER A 285 0.64 -1.87 -23.60
CA SER A 285 0.05 -1.06 -24.67
C SER A 285 -1.22 -0.32 -24.25
N GLN A 286 -1.86 -0.75 -23.15
CA GLN A 286 -3.08 -0.14 -22.62
C GLN A 286 -2.82 0.99 -21.61
N ILE A 287 -1.59 1.13 -21.11
CA ILE A 287 -1.25 2.08 -20.05
C ILE A 287 -1.52 3.55 -20.42
N PRO A 288 -1.27 4.03 -21.66
CA PRO A 288 -1.66 5.39 -22.04
C PRO A 288 -3.17 5.66 -21.94
N ALA A 289 -4.01 4.65 -22.20
CA ALA A 289 -5.45 4.76 -22.07
C ALA A 289 -5.89 4.77 -20.59
N LEU A 290 -5.24 3.95 -19.75
CA LEU A 290 -5.44 3.97 -18.30
C LEU A 290 -5.06 5.32 -17.70
N ALA A 291 -3.89 5.87 -18.04
CA ALA A 291 -3.46 7.19 -17.59
C ALA A 291 -4.44 8.30 -18.01
N THR A 292 -5.00 8.21 -19.22
CA THR A 292 -6.05 9.12 -19.70
C THR A 292 -7.37 9.00 -18.90
N ALA A 293 -7.73 7.79 -18.49
CA ALA A 293 -8.90 7.58 -17.64
C ALA A 293 -8.66 8.15 -16.24
N VAL A 294 -7.49 7.89 -15.64
CA VAL A 294 -7.13 8.40 -14.31
C VAL A 294 -7.06 9.92 -14.29
N THR A 295 -6.46 10.58 -15.29
CA THR A 295 -6.43 12.05 -15.32
C THR A 295 -7.82 12.68 -15.42
N THR A 296 -8.74 12.06 -16.17
CA THR A 296 -10.12 12.54 -16.29
C THR A 296 -10.85 12.38 -14.96
N PHE A 297 -10.75 11.19 -14.36
CA PHE A 297 -11.31 10.89 -13.06
C PHE A 297 -10.78 11.83 -11.97
N ALA A 298 -9.45 12.00 -11.87
CA ALA A 298 -8.81 12.88 -10.91
C ALA A 298 -9.25 14.35 -11.08
N THR A 299 -9.42 14.82 -12.32
CA THR A 299 -9.93 16.16 -12.61
C THR A 299 -11.34 16.38 -12.05
N ASP A 300 -12.22 15.40 -12.21
CA ASP A 300 -13.58 15.48 -11.69
C ASP A 300 -13.61 15.39 -10.15
N LEU A 301 -12.76 14.55 -9.55
CA LEU A 301 -12.58 14.51 -8.10
C LEU A 301 -12.08 15.85 -7.54
N ILE A 302 -11.07 16.48 -8.16
CA ILE A 302 -10.56 17.82 -7.79
C ILE A 302 -11.70 18.84 -7.67
N ASN A 303 -12.62 18.86 -8.65
CA ASN A 303 -13.74 19.80 -8.66
C ASN A 303 -14.81 19.45 -7.60
N ALA A 304 -14.86 18.19 -7.19
CA ALA A 304 -15.85 17.64 -6.27
C ALA A 304 -15.42 17.64 -4.80
N ILE A 305 -14.13 17.78 -4.49
CA ILE A 305 -13.61 17.79 -3.11
C ILE A 305 -14.45 18.67 -2.17
N PRO A 306 -14.80 19.93 -2.49
CA PRO A 306 -15.57 20.77 -1.56
C PRO A 306 -16.96 20.24 -1.18
N VAL A 307 -17.49 19.27 -1.91
CA VAL A 307 -18.83 18.70 -1.71
C VAL A 307 -18.77 17.26 -1.22
N TYR A 308 -17.85 16.46 -1.73
CA TYR A 308 -17.78 15.02 -1.53
C TYR A 308 -16.51 14.55 -0.81
N GLN A 309 -15.85 15.44 -0.05
CA GLN A 309 -14.61 15.11 0.66
C GLN A 309 -14.74 13.87 1.55
N ASN A 310 -15.79 13.79 2.38
CA ASN A 310 -15.97 12.64 3.28
C ASN A 310 -16.15 11.33 2.48
N ASN A 311 -16.91 11.35 1.37
CA ASN A 311 -17.02 10.18 0.48
C ASN A 311 -15.68 9.80 -0.18
N MET A 312 -14.74 10.73 -0.35
CA MET A 312 -13.41 10.38 -0.85
C MET A 312 -12.53 9.78 0.25
N ILE A 313 -12.71 10.25 1.49
CA ILE A 313 -12.03 9.72 2.68
C ILE A 313 -12.50 8.29 2.95
N ASP A 314 -13.81 8.07 3.01
CA ASP A 314 -14.43 6.77 3.23
C ASP A 314 -13.97 5.77 2.15
N ALA A 315 -14.05 6.15 0.86
CA ALA A 315 -13.58 5.32 -0.23
C ALA A 315 -12.07 5.03 -0.18
N ARG A 316 -11.24 6.00 0.26
CA ARG A 316 -9.80 5.78 0.42
C ARG A 316 -9.53 4.79 1.57
N HIS A 317 -10.19 4.94 2.72
CA HIS A 317 -9.98 4.08 3.89
C HIS A 317 -10.47 2.64 3.68
N GLN A 318 -11.48 2.44 2.84
CA GLN A 318 -12.00 1.12 2.50
C GLN A 318 -11.28 0.44 1.33
N ALA A 319 -10.51 1.20 0.53
CA ALA A 319 -9.78 0.62 -0.60
C ALA A 319 -8.78 -0.43 -0.10
N GLU A 320 -8.56 -1.47 -0.91
CA GLU A 320 -7.62 -2.55 -0.57
C GLU A 320 -6.23 -1.94 -0.45
N GLU A 321 -5.59 -2.15 0.70
CA GLU A 321 -4.25 -1.67 0.99
C GLU A 321 -3.27 -2.83 1.00
N TYR A 322 -2.04 -2.57 0.59
CA TYR A 322 -0.98 -3.58 0.60
C TYR A 322 -0.07 -3.41 1.82
N MET A 323 0.98 -4.24 1.96
CA MET A 323 2.00 -4.07 3.00
C MET A 323 2.47 -2.62 3.10
N ASP A 324 2.54 -1.91 1.96
CA ASP A 324 2.51 -0.46 1.96
C ASP A 324 1.13 0.16 1.84
N ARG A 325 0.63 0.67 2.98
CA ARG A 325 -0.65 1.39 3.08
C ARG A 325 -0.70 2.64 2.22
N ASP A 326 0.44 3.18 1.80
CA ASP A 326 0.44 4.26 0.82
C ASP A 326 0.04 3.79 -0.60
N TYR A 327 -0.07 2.47 -0.82
CA TYR A 327 -0.45 1.84 -2.08
C TYR A 327 -1.81 1.19 -1.92
N ILE A 328 -2.75 1.61 -2.75
CA ILE A 328 -4.12 1.07 -2.76
C ILE A 328 -4.46 0.46 -4.11
N ASP A 329 -5.39 -0.49 -4.14
CA ASP A 329 -5.95 -0.97 -5.39
C ASP A 329 -6.77 0.12 -6.11
N LEU A 330 -6.36 0.49 -7.32
CA LEU A 330 -6.99 1.58 -8.08
C LEU A 330 -8.40 1.20 -8.56
N TYR A 331 -8.64 -0.08 -8.86
CA TYR A 331 -9.95 -0.54 -9.28
C TYR A 331 -10.93 -0.45 -8.11
N HIS A 332 -10.56 -0.98 -6.95
CA HIS A 332 -11.39 -1.00 -5.76
C HIS A 332 -11.70 0.43 -5.30
N PHE A 333 -10.69 1.32 -5.26
CA PHE A 333 -10.93 2.74 -4.97
C PHE A 333 -11.94 3.37 -5.95
N SER A 334 -11.79 3.11 -7.25
CA SER A 334 -12.72 3.61 -8.27
C SER A 334 -14.14 3.05 -8.07
N GLN A 335 -14.25 1.78 -7.70
CA GLN A 335 -15.53 1.12 -7.39
C GLN A 335 -16.22 1.76 -6.18
N LEU A 336 -15.48 2.02 -5.10
CA LEU A 336 -15.98 2.67 -3.89
C LEU A 336 -16.46 4.09 -4.19
N ILE A 337 -15.67 4.88 -4.93
CA ILE A 337 -16.09 6.21 -5.37
C ILE A 337 -17.38 6.15 -6.20
N GLN A 338 -17.54 5.16 -7.08
CA GLN A 338 -18.77 4.99 -7.87
C GLN A 338 -20.00 4.71 -6.98
N ILE A 339 -19.81 4.00 -5.87
CA ILE A 339 -20.87 3.66 -4.90
C ILE A 339 -21.22 4.88 -4.04
N GLU A 340 -20.20 5.57 -3.53
CA GLU A 340 -20.36 6.58 -2.49
C GLU A 340 -20.75 7.95 -3.03
N ILE A 341 -20.29 8.32 -4.22
CA ILE A 341 -20.54 9.64 -4.79
C ILE A 341 -21.76 9.60 -5.74
N PRO A 342 -22.88 10.27 -5.42
CA PRO A 342 -24.10 10.29 -6.24
C PRO A 342 -24.02 11.31 -7.40
N ASP A 343 -22.86 11.44 -8.04
CA ASP A 343 -22.66 12.26 -9.24
C ASP A 343 -22.42 11.36 -10.47
N VAL A 344 -23.27 11.49 -11.49
CA VAL A 344 -23.28 10.61 -12.66
C VAL A 344 -22.00 10.77 -13.51
N GLY A 345 -21.39 11.96 -13.53
CA GLY A 345 -20.13 12.20 -14.21
C GLY A 345 -19.00 11.42 -13.55
N ILE A 346 -18.83 11.61 -12.24
CA ILE A 346 -17.84 10.91 -11.43
C ILE A 346 -18.02 9.39 -11.50
N GLN A 347 -19.25 8.89 -11.39
CA GLN A 347 -19.56 7.46 -11.53
C GLN A 347 -19.18 6.89 -12.90
N THR A 348 -19.31 7.69 -13.95
CA THR A 348 -18.93 7.31 -15.31
C THR A 348 -17.41 7.23 -15.43
N ASP A 349 -16.68 8.20 -14.87
CA ASP A 349 -15.22 8.22 -14.96
C ASP A 349 -14.54 7.18 -14.07
N ALA A 350 -15.09 6.93 -12.88
CA ALA A 350 -14.74 5.77 -12.07
C ALA A 350 -14.92 4.45 -12.86
N GLN A 351 -16.03 4.30 -13.59
CA GLN A 351 -16.22 3.13 -14.46
C GLN A 351 -15.20 3.05 -15.59
N ASN A 352 -14.78 4.20 -16.14
CA ASN A 352 -13.78 4.24 -17.21
C ASN A 352 -12.41 3.78 -16.69
N VAL A 353 -12.02 4.13 -15.46
CA VAL A 353 -10.81 3.61 -14.82
C VAL A 353 -10.90 2.11 -14.63
N MET A 354 -11.99 1.60 -14.03
CA MET A 354 -12.22 0.16 -13.86
C MET A 354 -12.12 -0.61 -15.19
N ASN A 355 -12.74 -0.09 -16.26
CA ASN A 355 -12.68 -0.68 -17.59
C ASN A 355 -11.26 -0.67 -18.18
N ALA A 356 -10.49 0.39 -17.94
CA ALA A 356 -9.13 0.51 -18.43
C ALA A 356 -8.18 -0.48 -17.72
N ILE A 357 -8.36 -0.71 -16.42
CA ILE A 357 -7.65 -1.75 -15.66
C ILE A 357 -8.01 -3.14 -16.20
N THR A 358 -9.30 -3.44 -16.37
CA THR A 358 -9.73 -4.73 -16.95
C THR A 358 -9.19 -4.94 -18.37
N ALA A 359 -8.94 -3.87 -19.12
CA ALA A 359 -8.33 -3.96 -20.44
C ALA A 359 -6.81 -4.19 -20.40
N SER A 360 -6.12 -3.63 -19.40
CA SER A 360 -4.67 -3.77 -19.25
C SER A 360 -4.27 -5.08 -18.56
N VAL A 361 -5.02 -5.55 -17.57
CA VAL A 361 -4.71 -6.77 -16.81
C VAL A 361 -5.21 -8.00 -17.56
N ILE A 362 -4.28 -8.76 -18.16
CA ILE A 362 -4.59 -9.93 -19.00
C ILE A 362 -4.67 -11.24 -18.19
N SER A 363 -4.16 -11.24 -16.97
CA SER A 363 -4.28 -12.31 -15.98
C SER A 363 -3.94 -11.77 -14.61
N GLU A 364 -4.67 -12.20 -13.61
CA GLU A 364 -4.51 -11.83 -12.22
C GLU A 364 -4.84 -13.00 -11.30
N GLY A 365 -4.32 -12.96 -10.08
CA GLY A 365 -4.82 -13.76 -8.98
C GLY A 365 -4.41 -13.18 -7.64
N HIS A 366 -5.23 -13.42 -6.63
CA HIS A 366 -5.01 -12.94 -5.27
C HIS A 366 -5.48 -13.97 -4.25
N GLY A 367 -4.93 -13.89 -3.04
CA GLY A 367 -5.33 -14.66 -1.87
C GLY A 367 -6.51 -14.05 -1.13
N ILE A 368 -7.12 -14.82 -0.22
CA ILE A 368 -8.30 -14.41 0.56
C ILE A 368 -8.06 -13.24 1.50
N LEU A 369 -6.80 -12.93 1.82
CA LEU A 369 -6.46 -11.77 2.66
C LEU A 369 -6.39 -10.46 1.88
N ASN A 370 -6.37 -10.52 0.54
CA ASN A 370 -6.45 -9.36 -0.35
C ASN A 370 -7.59 -9.59 -1.38
N PRO A 371 -8.86 -9.71 -0.92
CA PRO A 371 -9.99 -10.11 -1.75
C PRO A 371 -10.40 -9.09 -2.81
N ASP A 372 -9.95 -7.84 -2.69
CA ASP A 372 -10.34 -6.73 -3.57
C ASP A 372 -9.17 -6.25 -4.45
N SER A 373 -8.13 -7.07 -4.61
CA SER A 373 -7.04 -6.86 -5.57
C SER A 373 -7.43 -7.15 -7.02
N HIS A 374 -7.11 -6.23 -7.92
CA HIS A 374 -7.45 -6.24 -9.33
C HIS A 374 -6.23 -6.07 -10.26
N GLY A 375 -5.02 -6.17 -9.71
CA GLY A 375 -3.78 -6.35 -10.45
C GLY A 375 -2.94 -5.09 -10.65
N LEU A 376 -3.42 -3.91 -10.24
CA LEU A 376 -2.67 -2.65 -10.31
C LEU A 376 -3.01 -1.73 -9.12
N SER A 377 -2.00 -1.48 -8.30
CA SER A 377 -2.04 -0.48 -7.24
C SER A 377 -1.66 0.92 -7.74
N ILE A 378 -1.96 1.94 -6.93
CA ILE A 378 -1.59 3.34 -7.15
C ILE A 378 -1.12 3.97 -5.84
N TYR A 379 -0.21 4.94 -5.91
CA TYR A 379 0.16 5.73 -4.74
C TYR A 379 -0.97 6.65 -4.31
N PHE A 380 -1.55 6.35 -3.15
CA PHE A 380 -2.48 7.21 -2.43
C PHE A 380 -2.19 7.06 -0.93
N PRO A 381 -1.32 7.93 -0.37
CA PRO A 381 -0.93 7.89 1.04
C PRO A 381 -2.09 7.79 2.01
N PHE A 382 -1.88 7.13 3.13
CA PHE A 382 -2.91 7.05 4.17
C PHE A 382 -3.22 8.44 4.73
N GLY A 383 -2.20 9.14 5.23
CA GLY A 383 -2.33 10.51 5.75
C GLY A 383 -1.69 11.59 4.89
N GLY A 384 -2.05 12.85 5.12
CA GLY A 384 -1.44 13.99 4.41
C GLY A 384 0.04 14.20 4.78
N SER A 385 0.43 13.80 5.99
CA SER A 385 1.85 13.77 6.39
C SER A 385 2.66 12.67 5.70
N ASP A 386 1.97 11.71 5.07
CA ASP A 386 2.58 10.60 4.39
C ASP A 386 2.89 10.90 2.92
N TYR A 387 2.28 11.94 2.35
CA TYR A 387 2.52 12.41 1.01
C TYR A 387 3.97 12.87 0.81
N LEU A 388 4.62 12.31 -0.20
CA LEU A 388 6.01 12.58 -0.53
C LEU A 388 6.07 13.59 -1.70
N PRO A 389 6.58 14.82 -1.49
CA PRO A 389 6.73 15.80 -2.57
C PRO A 389 7.62 15.33 -3.72
N SER A 390 8.46 14.32 -3.50
CA SER A 390 9.24 13.69 -4.57
C SER A 390 8.38 12.91 -5.57
N TYR A 391 7.12 12.60 -5.27
CA TYR A 391 6.16 11.99 -6.23
C TYR A 391 6.03 12.82 -7.51
N GLU A 392 5.81 14.12 -7.33
CA GLU A 392 5.60 15.12 -8.40
C GLU A 392 6.80 15.29 -9.34
N THR A 393 8.00 14.86 -8.90
CA THR A 393 9.26 15.11 -9.64
C THR A 393 10.01 13.85 -10.04
N GLN A 394 9.63 12.69 -9.50
CA GLN A 394 10.33 11.43 -9.72
C GLN A 394 9.45 10.35 -10.35
N THR A 395 8.18 10.67 -10.65
CA THR A 395 7.32 9.81 -11.46
C THR A 395 6.81 10.61 -12.65
N GLU A 396 6.93 10.06 -13.85
CA GLU A 396 6.33 10.62 -15.07
C GLU A 396 4.81 10.52 -15.01
N PHE A 397 4.27 9.49 -14.33
CA PHE A 397 2.83 9.34 -14.12
C PHE A 397 2.21 10.53 -13.40
N ALA A 398 2.82 10.99 -12.30
CA ALA A 398 2.35 12.21 -11.63
C ALA A 398 2.46 13.41 -12.59
N GLN A 399 3.63 13.61 -13.20
CA GLN A 399 3.90 14.77 -14.07
C GLN A 399 2.98 14.90 -15.28
N ASP A 400 2.51 13.77 -15.83
CA ASP A 400 1.71 13.71 -17.05
C ASP A 400 0.20 13.57 -16.81
N THR A 401 -0.22 13.28 -15.57
CA THR A 401 -1.64 13.09 -15.23
C THR A 401 -2.17 14.23 -14.36
N MET A 402 -3.30 14.02 -13.69
CA MET A 402 -3.88 14.98 -12.75
C MET A 402 -3.95 14.39 -11.33
N TRP A 403 -3.26 13.27 -11.10
CA TRP A 403 -3.39 12.48 -9.89
C TRP A 403 -2.72 13.16 -8.70
N ASP A 404 -1.52 13.71 -8.87
CA ASP A 404 -0.83 14.46 -7.82
C ASP A 404 -1.50 15.79 -7.51
N GLU A 405 -2.10 16.49 -8.47
CA GLU A 405 -2.95 17.66 -8.14
C GLU A 405 -4.18 17.25 -7.33
N PHE A 406 -4.77 16.09 -7.63
CA PHE A 406 -5.87 15.55 -6.83
C PHE A 406 -5.41 15.25 -5.40
N LEU A 407 -4.32 14.49 -5.22
CA LEU A 407 -3.76 14.18 -3.90
C LEU A 407 -3.41 15.46 -3.13
N THR A 408 -2.73 16.40 -3.78
CA THR A 408 -2.36 17.68 -3.16
C THR A 408 -3.59 18.43 -2.68
N LEU A 409 -4.65 18.52 -3.49
CA LEU A 409 -5.86 19.21 -3.09
C LEU A 409 -6.65 18.44 -2.02
N TYR A 410 -6.66 17.11 -2.09
CA TYR A 410 -7.30 16.21 -1.13
C TYR A 410 -6.75 16.42 0.29
N TYR A 411 -5.42 16.47 0.46
CA TYR A 411 -4.79 16.66 1.77
C TYR A 411 -4.78 18.11 2.28
N THR A 412 -4.97 19.10 1.40
CA THR A 412 -4.84 20.53 1.79
C THR A 412 -6.16 21.27 1.89
N THR A 413 -7.23 20.75 1.31
CA THR A 413 -8.56 21.33 1.43
C THR A 413 -9.15 20.91 2.77
N LEU A 414 -9.39 21.86 3.66
CA LEU A 414 -10.03 21.55 4.93
C LEU A 414 -11.55 21.41 4.76
N PRO A 415 -12.20 20.49 5.49
CA PRO A 415 -13.66 20.40 5.54
C PRO A 415 -14.28 21.75 5.90
N ILE A 416 -15.40 22.09 5.28
CA ILE A 416 -16.13 23.33 5.56
C ILE A 416 -17.07 23.08 6.73
N PRO A 417 -16.94 23.78 7.87
CA PRO A 417 -17.89 23.66 8.97
C PRO A 417 -19.31 24.09 8.54
N VAL A 418 -20.28 23.19 8.66
CA VAL A 418 -21.69 23.45 8.38
C VAL A 418 -22.63 22.99 9.50
N HIS A 419 -22.14 22.23 10.48
CA HIS A 419 -22.87 21.73 11.62
C HIS A 419 -22.38 22.34 12.94
N THR A 420 -23.19 22.20 13.99
CA THR A 420 -22.82 22.65 15.35
C THR A 420 -21.94 21.65 16.09
N LEU A 421 -21.95 20.39 15.65
CA LEU A 421 -21.17 19.29 16.20
C LEU A 421 -20.08 18.93 15.20
N ALA A 422 -18.84 18.76 15.65
CA ALA A 422 -17.82 18.05 14.88
C ALA A 422 -17.34 16.80 15.62
N VAL A 423 -17.11 15.74 14.86
CA VAL A 423 -16.38 14.54 15.28
C VAL A 423 -14.95 14.71 14.77
N ILE A 424 -13.99 14.66 15.70
CA ILE A 424 -12.57 14.72 15.43
C ILE A 424 -12.02 13.31 15.64
N ASP A 425 -11.63 12.68 14.54
CA ASP A 425 -10.97 11.39 14.50
C ASP A 425 -9.46 11.58 14.58
N ASP A 426 -8.88 11.15 15.70
CA ASP A 426 -7.46 11.26 16.02
C ASP A 426 -6.88 9.92 16.47
N ASP A 427 -7.41 8.83 15.88
CA ASP A 427 -7.02 7.45 16.22
C ASP A 427 -5.71 6.99 15.55
N ASN A 428 -5.09 7.90 14.76
CA ASN A 428 -3.89 7.68 13.98
C ASN A 428 -4.03 6.60 12.89
N GLY A 429 -5.26 6.18 12.59
CA GLY A 429 -5.64 5.17 11.61
C GLY A 429 -4.90 3.85 11.73
N ARG A 430 -4.36 3.53 12.91
CA ARG A 430 -3.33 2.48 13.08
C ARG A 430 -3.85 1.05 13.02
N ASN A 431 -5.16 0.82 12.97
CA ASN A 431 -5.74 -0.52 12.99
C ASN A 431 -6.76 -0.71 11.86
N PHE A 432 -6.86 -1.95 11.36
CA PHE A 432 -7.88 -2.44 10.41
C PHE A 432 -9.32 -2.41 10.97
N THR A 433 -9.57 -1.58 11.98
CA THR A 433 -10.87 -1.44 12.64
C THR A 433 -11.24 0.01 12.54
N HIS A 434 -12.27 0.28 11.73
CA HIS A 434 -12.94 1.57 11.65
C HIS A 434 -13.60 1.88 13.00
N VAL A 435 -12.82 2.36 13.98
CA VAL A 435 -13.33 2.68 15.33
C VAL A 435 -14.24 3.90 15.30
N GLU A 436 -14.05 4.77 14.30
CA GLU A 436 -14.91 5.87 13.94
C GLU A 436 -16.37 5.44 13.78
N ASP A 437 -16.63 4.27 13.16
CA ASP A 437 -17.98 3.72 12.94
C ASP A 437 -18.80 3.68 14.22
N ALA A 438 -18.17 3.35 15.36
CA ALA A 438 -18.87 3.27 16.63
C ALA A 438 -19.47 4.62 17.06
N TYR A 439 -18.76 5.73 16.77
CA TYR A 439 -19.21 7.08 17.05
C TYR A 439 -20.22 7.54 16.00
N LEU A 440 -19.93 7.31 14.71
CA LEU A 440 -20.76 7.73 13.59
C LEU A 440 -22.12 7.02 13.60
N ASP A 441 -22.15 5.69 13.77
CA ASP A 441 -23.38 4.90 13.89
C ASP A 441 -24.27 5.37 15.04
N ALA A 442 -23.66 5.73 16.18
CA ALA A 442 -24.40 6.20 17.35
C ALA A 442 -25.06 7.56 17.07
N LEU A 443 -24.36 8.48 16.39
CA LEU A 443 -24.91 9.78 16.00
C LEU A 443 -25.98 9.65 14.92
N ASP A 444 -25.74 8.81 13.91
CA ASP A 444 -26.70 8.51 12.84
C ASP A 444 -27.97 7.85 13.37
N GLY A 445 -27.83 6.89 14.29
CA GLY A 445 -28.94 6.26 14.98
C GLY A 445 -29.82 7.26 15.75
N LEU A 446 -29.22 8.37 16.21
CA LEU A 446 -29.92 9.48 16.88
C LEU A 446 -30.41 10.57 15.91
N GLY A 447 -30.04 10.49 14.63
CA GLY A 447 -30.35 11.51 13.63
C GLY A 447 -29.66 12.85 13.89
N VAL A 448 -28.47 12.81 14.48
CA VAL A 448 -27.68 13.99 14.83
C VAL A 448 -26.71 14.30 13.70
N PRO A 449 -26.84 15.44 13.00
CA PRO A 449 -25.89 15.80 11.96
C PRO A 449 -24.58 16.34 12.56
N TYR A 450 -23.47 16.01 11.90
CA TYR A 450 -22.13 16.36 12.35
C TYR A 450 -21.21 16.69 11.17
N ASP A 451 -20.18 17.49 11.44
CA ASP A 451 -19.00 17.60 10.59
C ASP A 451 -17.97 16.56 11.02
N TYR A 452 -17.20 16.03 10.08
CA TYR A 452 -16.14 15.04 10.33
C TYR A 452 -14.78 15.65 10.03
N PHE A 453 -13.80 15.39 10.88
CA PHE A 453 -12.43 15.86 10.69
C PHE A 453 -11.45 14.76 11.08
N ASP A 454 -10.63 14.36 10.12
CA ASP A 454 -9.63 13.31 10.26
C ASP A 454 -8.23 13.92 10.41
N THR A 455 -7.58 13.69 11.55
CA THR A 455 -6.24 14.24 11.81
C THR A 455 -5.13 13.51 11.05
N CYS A 456 -5.31 12.26 10.61
CA CYS A 456 -4.36 11.57 9.75
C CYS A 456 -4.23 12.29 8.41
N ILE A 457 -5.36 12.76 7.88
CA ILE A 457 -5.42 13.45 6.59
C ILE A 457 -4.95 14.90 6.73
N PHE A 458 -5.51 15.65 7.69
CA PHE A 458 -5.34 17.11 7.74
C PHE A 458 -4.35 17.60 8.80
N GLY A 459 -3.85 16.70 9.65
CA GLY A 459 -3.11 17.05 10.86
C GLY A 459 -4.00 17.71 11.92
N SER A 460 -3.39 18.36 12.92
CA SER A 460 -4.12 19.04 13.99
C SER A 460 -5.16 20.05 13.45
N PRO A 461 -6.43 19.96 13.86
CA PRO A 461 -7.47 20.90 13.44
C PRO A 461 -7.10 22.34 13.84
N PRO A 462 -7.20 23.31 12.93
CA PRO A 462 -6.89 24.69 13.25
C PRO A 462 -7.95 25.26 14.21
N LEU A 463 -7.54 26.17 15.09
CA LEU A 463 -8.42 26.74 16.12
C LEU A 463 -9.73 27.34 15.56
N TRP A 464 -9.69 27.95 14.38
CA TRP A 464 -10.89 28.54 13.76
C TRP A 464 -11.92 27.47 13.37
N TYR A 465 -11.48 26.26 13.01
CA TYR A 465 -12.35 25.14 12.68
C TYR A 465 -13.05 24.66 13.95
N LEU A 466 -12.31 24.41 15.03
CA LEU A 466 -12.89 24.03 16.32
C LEU A 466 -13.91 25.08 16.81
N GLN A 467 -13.60 26.36 16.70
CA GLN A 467 -14.47 27.46 17.14
C GLN A 467 -15.76 27.62 16.32
N ALA A 468 -15.81 27.08 15.11
CA ALA A 468 -17.02 27.08 14.29
C ALA A 468 -18.13 26.17 14.86
N HIS A 469 -17.75 25.21 15.72
CA HIS A 469 -18.64 24.23 16.34
C HIS A 469 -18.95 24.63 17.79
N ASP A 470 -20.09 24.21 18.32
CA ASP A 470 -20.49 24.37 19.72
C ASP A 470 -20.12 23.16 20.58
N LEU A 471 -20.02 21.98 19.95
CA LEU A 471 -19.66 20.71 20.56
C LEU A 471 -18.63 19.98 19.69
N LEU A 472 -17.58 19.46 20.34
CA LEU A 472 -16.64 18.52 19.75
C LEU A 472 -16.80 17.16 20.40
N ILE A 473 -16.79 16.11 19.59
CA ILE A 473 -16.49 14.74 20.00
C ILE A 473 -15.08 14.48 19.49
N TRP A 474 -14.14 14.15 20.37
CA TRP A 474 -12.76 13.85 19.99
C TRP A 474 -12.40 12.48 20.53
N PHE A 475 -11.93 11.59 19.67
CA PHE A 475 -11.46 10.28 20.09
C PHE A 475 -10.09 9.96 19.51
N THR A 476 -9.33 9.12 20.21
CA THR A 476 -7.97 8.71 19.79
C THR A 476 -7.84 7.21 19.60
N GLY A 477 -8.97 6.49 19.64
CA GLY A 477 -9.04 5.05 19.57
C GLY A 477 -7.97 4.35 20.41
N SER A 478 -7.16 3.53 19.73
CA SER A 478 -6.06 2.77 20.32
C SER A 478 -4.68 3.43 20.22
N ASP A 479 -4.58 4.68 19.76
CA ASP A 479 -3.30 5.37 19.75
C ASP A 479 -2.83 5.62 21.19
N PHE A 480 -1.53 5.41 21.39
CA PHE A 480 -0.86 5.50 22.68
C PHE A 480 0.38 6.41 22.66
N SER A 481 0.66 7.04 21.52
CA SER A 481 1.94 7.75 21.29
C SER A 481 1.83 9.10 20.59
N THR A 482 0.64 9.42 20.09
CA THR A 482 0.34 10.68 19.39
C THR A 482 -1.10 11.14 19.66
N THR A 483 -1.66 10.78 20.82
CA THR A 483 -3.08 10.95 21.18
C THR A 483 -3.58 12.40 21.04
N LEU A 484 -3.04 13.34 21.80
CA LEU A 484 -3.28 14.77 21.61
C LEU A 484 -1.94 15.46 21.53
N SER A 485 -1.62 16.06 20.40
CA SER A 485 -0.39 16.82 20.25
C SER A 485 -0.41 18.13 21.05
N VAL A 486 0.74 18.80 21.14
CA VAL A 486 0.84 20.14 21.76
C VAL A 486 -0.09 21.17 21.07
N PRO A 487 -0.15 21.26 19.73
CA PRO A 487 -1.18 22.04 19.05
C PRO A 487 -2.61 21.72 19.46
N ASP A 488 -2.96 20.44 19.61
CA ASP A 488 -4.33 20.01 19.93
C ASP A 488 -4.74 20.49 21.33
N GLU A 489 -3.92 20.23 22.35
CA GLU A 489 -4.18 20.72 23.72
C GLU A 489 -4.31 22.25 23.74
N ASN A 490 -3.44 22.97 23.03
CA ASN A 490 -3.49 24.45 22.99
C ASN A 490 -4.76 24.97 22.32
N ASN A 491 -5.24 24.30 21.27
CA ASN A 491 -6.46 24.68 20.58
C ASN A 491 -7.70 24.32 21.41
N LEU A 492 -7.74 23.14 22.03
CA LEU A 492 -8.81 22.71 22.93
C LEU A 492 -8.92 23.61 24.17
N ILE A 493 -7.79 24.03 24.77
CA ILE A 493 -7.77 25.00 25.87
C ILE A 493 -8.44 26.32 25.46
N GLN A 494 -8.12 26.84 24.27
CA GLN A 494 -8.70 28.09 23.77
C GLN A 494 -10.17 27.94 23.40
N TYR A 495 -10.56 26.79 22.87
CA TYR A 495 -11.94 26.43 22.54
C TYR A 495 -12.81 26.35 23.81
N LEU A 496 -12.40 25.56 24.81
CA LEU A 496 -13.09 25.46 26.10
C LEU A 496 -13.09 26.78 26.87
N GLY A 497 -12.04 27.59 26.74
CA GLY A 497 -11.96 28.95 27.29
C GLY A 497 -13.08 29.90 26.81
N GLN A 498 -13.77 29.57 25.73
CA GLN A 498 -14.94 30.31 25.21
C GLN A 498 -16.29 29.74 25.68
N GLY A 499 -16.26 28.80 26.61
CA GLY A 499 -17.45 28.14 27.15
C GLY A 499 -18.08 27.12 26.21
N LYS A 500 -17.25 26.54 25.35
CA LYS A 500 -17.62 25.48 24.42
C LYS A 500 -17.63 24.10 25.09
N LYS A 501 -17.90 23.04 24.32
CA LYS A 501 -18.22 21.72 24.88
C LYS A 501 -17.42 20.62 24.22
N LEU A 502 -17.00 19.64 25.02
CA LEU A 502 -16.14 18.54 24.57
C LEU A 502 -16.59 17.21 25.18
N PHE A 503 -16.77 16.21 24.32
CA PHE A 503 -16.66 14.81 24.71
C PHE A 503 -15.29 14.32 24.24
N PHE A 504 -14.43 13.90 25.17
CA PHE A 504 -13.11 13.34 24.85
C PHE A 504 -13.04 11.88 25.30
N SER A 505 -12.72 10.97 24.38
CA SER A 505 -12.57 9.55 24.63
C SER A 505 -11.17 9.09 24.22
N SER A 506 -10.38 8.60 25.17
CA SER A 506 -9.03 8.13 24.89
C SER A 506 -8.58 7.19 26.00
N GLN A 507 -8.17 5.98 25.64
CA GLN A 507 -7.67 5.03 26.65
C GLN A 507 -6.22 5.33 27.08
N ASP A 508 -5.37 5.87 26.20
CA ASP A 508 -3.93 6.02 26.46
C ASP A 508 -3.43 7.48 26.49
N TYR A 509 -4.34 8.47 26.56
CA TYR A 509 -3.94 9.88 26.63
C TYR A 509 -2.98 10.17 27.79
N VAL A 510 -3.21 9.58 28.96
CA VAL A 510 -2.33 9.77 30.12
C VAL A 510 -0.96 9.13 29.90
N TRP A 511 -0.94 7.94 29.31
CA TRP A 511 0.29 7.23 28.98
C TRP A 511 1.15 8.03 27.99
N ASP A 512 0.54 8.55 26.93
CA ASP A 512 1.22 9.37 25.93
C ASP A 512 1.86 10.64 26.53
N LEU A 513 1.15 11.33 27.43
CA LEU A 513 1.72 12.47 28.17
C LEU A 513 2.98 12.11 28.97
N LYS A 514 3.07 10.87 29.48
CA LYS A 514 4.26 10.40 30.19
C LYS A 514 5.39 10.06 29.21
N LEU A 515 5.05 9.49 28.06
CA LEU A 515 6.02 9.18 27.00
C LEU A 515 6.70 10.44 26.46
N ASP A 516 5.94 11.51 26.22
CA ASP A 516 6.47 12.74 25.65
C ASP A 516 6.93 13.80 26.68
N GLY A 517 6.68 13.54 27.97
CA GLY A 517 7.14 14.35 29.09
C GLY A 517 6.26 15.55 29.43
N ARG A 518 5.04 15.66 28.91
CA ARG A 518 4.05 16.67 29.29
C ARG A 518 3.31 16.36 30.60
N TYR A 519 3.44 15.15 31.14
CA TYR A 519 2.72 14.71 32.33
C TYR A 519 3.13 15.44 33.63
N PRO A 520 2.16 15.88 34.47
CA PRO A 520 0.76 16.07 34.14
C PRO A 520 0.55 17.35 33.34
N SER A 521 -0.29 17.30 32.29
CA SER A 521 -0.52 18.48 31.44
C SER A 521 -1.50 19.46 32.10
N THR A 522 -1.47 20.71 31.63
CA THR A 522 -2.47 21.71 32.07
C THR A 522 -3.87 21.32 31.60
N PHE A 523 -4.00 20.72 30.42
CA PHE A 523 -5.27 20.26 29.88
C PHE A 523 -5.86 19.15 30.77
N LEU A 524 -5.08 18.11 31.07
CA LEU A 524 -5.51 17.01 31.95
C LEU A 524 -5.98 17.51 33.33
N ARG A 525 -5.16 18.35 34.01
CA ARG A 525 -5.47 18.79 35.38
C ARG A 525 -6.56 19.85 35.48
N THR A 526 -6.62 20.77 34.53
CA THR A 526 -7.47 21.98 34.63
C THR A 526 -8.74 21.88 33.79
N TYR A 527 -8.66 21.20 32.64
CA TYR A 527 -9.75 21.14 31.66
C TYR A 527 -10.49 19.81 31.64
N LEU A 528 -9.80 18.69 31.86
CA LEU A 528 -10.43 17.38 32.03
C LEU A 528 -10.78 17.06 33.49
N HIS A 529 -10.33 17.89 34.44
CA HIS A 529 -10.61 17.76 35.88
C HIS A 529 -10.09 16.48 36.56
N THR A 530 -9.09 15.82 35.97
CA THR A 530 -8.44 14.62 36.52
C THR A 530 -7.31 15.00 37.47
N GLN A 531 -7.47 14.76 38.78
CA GLN A 531 -6.49 15.12 39.81
C GLN A 531 -5.46 14.03 40.10
N ASP A 532 -5.87 12.77 40.00
CA ASP A 532 -5.02 11.58 40.11
C ASP A 532 -5.55 10.51 39.17
N GLU A 533 -4.71 9.53 38.87
CA GLU A 533 -5.01 8.52 37.86
C GLU A 533 -4.07 7.31 37.99
N GLY A 534 -4.50 6.18 37.46
CA GLY A 534 -3.60 5.04 37.30
C GLY A 534 -3.93 4.22 36.07
N GLU A 535 -2.85 3.74 35.45
CA GLU A 535 -2.88 3.10 34.14
C GLU A 535 -3.29 1.65 34.18
N ASP A 536 -3.77 1.17 33.03
CA ASP A 536 -4.02 -0.24 32.72
C ASP A 536 -4.93 -0.89 33.77
N THR A 537 -5.94 -0.16 34.23
CA THR A 537 -6.85 -0.61 35.29
C THR A 537 -7.79 -1.70 34.80
N GLY A 538 -8.07 -1.69 33.49
CA GLY A 538 -9.04 -2.56 32.87
C GLY A 538 -10.50 -2.14 33.16
N VAL A 539 -11.32 -2.09 32.11
CA VAL A 539 -12.76 -1.97 32.11
C VAL A 539 -13.37 -3.14 31.32
N ASN A 540 -13.60 -4.30 31.94
CA ASN A 540 -14.35 -5.36 31.28
C ASN A 540 -15.87 -5.15 31.38
N ILE A 541 -16.31 -4.44 32.43
CA ILE A 541 -17.71 -4.12 32.67
C ILE A 541 -17.86 -2.64 32.99
N LEU A 542 -18.66 -1.92 32.21
CA LEU A 542 -18.94 -0.50 32.42
C LEU A 542 -20.28 -0.31 33.14
N SER A 543 -20.27 0.29 34.34
CA SER A 543 -21.47 0.54 35.14
C SER A 543 -21.65 2.01 35.47
N GLY A 544 -22.86 2.53 35.27
CA GLY A 544 -23.17 3.94 35.47
C GLY A 544 -23.28 4.36 36.94
N VAL A 545 -22.74 5.53 37.28
CA VAL A 545 -22.79 6.11 38.64
C VAL A 545 -24.17 6.71 38.92
N PRO A 546 -24.88 6.27 39.99
CA PRO A 546 -26.19 6.81 40.32
C PRO A 546 -26.17 8.32 40.59
N GLY A 547 -27.13 9.04 39.98
CA GLY A 547 -27.27 10.49 40.12
C GLY A 547 -26.46 11.33 39.12
N ASN A 548 -25.49 10.75 38.41
CA ASN A 548 -24.79 11.44 37.32
C ASN A 548 -25.68 11.48 36.06
N PRO A 549 -25.85 12.62 35.37
CA PRO A 549 -26.75 12.70 34.20
C PRO A 549 -26.36 11.78 33.04
N VAL A 550 -25.06 11.54 32.84
CA VAL A 550 -24.55 10.67 31.78
C VAL A 550 -24.68 9.20 32.16
N GLY A 551 -24.22 8.82 33.37
CA GLY A 551 -24.19 7.42 33.78
C GLY A 551 -25.46 6.87 34.45
N ASN A 552 -26.36 7.72 34.95
CA ASN A 552 -27.41 7.25 35.86
C ASN A 552 -28.34 6.20 35.21
N GLY A 553 -28.33 5.01 35.80
CA GLY A 553 -29.19 3.88 35.40
C GLY A 553 -28.66 3.09 34.21
N LEU A 554 -27.46 3.40 33.70
CA LEU A 554 -26.83 2.70 32.58
C LEU A 554 -25.95 1.54 33.07
N GLY A 555 -25.83 0.52 32.22
CA GLY A 555 -25.05 -0.68 32.48
C GLY A 555 -25.68 -1.65 33.49
N PRO A 556 -24.96 -2.72 33.87
CA PRO A 556 -23.60 -3.05 33.42
C PRO A 556 -23.56 -3.38 31.92
N PHE A 557 -22.61 -2.80 31.19
CA PHE A 557 -22.33 -3.11 29.80
C PHE A 557 -21.09 -3.99 29.70
N ASP A 558 -21.12 -4.99 28.83
CA ASP A 558 -19.91 -5.73 28.46
C ASP A 558 -19.05 -4.87 27.53
N MET A 559 -17.74 -4.85 27.80
CA MET A 559 -16.78 -4.15 26.95
C MET A 559 -16.00 -5.14 26.07
N CYS A 560 -15.57 -4.71 24.89
CA CYS A 560 -14.80 -5.50 23.94
C CYS A 560 -13.67 -4.66 23.35
N TRP A 561 -12.45 -5.19 23.42
CA TRP A 561 -11.22 -4.41 23.17
C TRP A 561 -10.43 -4.81 21.92
N ALA A 562 -11.08 -5.49 20.97
CA ALA A 562 -10.48 -5.91 19.71
C ALA A 562 -11.53 -6.14 18.60
N PRO A 563 -11.13 -6.15 17.31
CA PRO A 563 -11.98 -6.38 16.14
C PRO A 563 -12.94 -7.58 16.26
N PRO A 564 -14.03 -7.61 15.46
CA PRO A 564 -15.28 -8.34 15.72
C PRO A 564 -15.20 -9.89 15.79
N SER A 565 -14.03 -10.50 15.63
CA SER A 565 -13.83 -11.95 15.75
C SER A 565 -13.19 -12.43 17.05
N SER A 566 -12.63 -11.53 17.88
CA SER A 566 -12.08 -11.92 19.18
C SER A 566 -12.02 -10.73 20.14
N CYS A 567 -12.92 -10.66 21.13
CA CYS A 567 -12.84 -9.71 22.26
C CYS A 567 -11.67 -10.04 23.20
N SER A 568 -10.47 -10.28 22.67
CA SER A 568 -9.35 -10.82 23.41
C SER A 568 -8.01 -10.16 23.06
N VAL A 569 -7.88 -8.83 23.22
CA VAL A 569 -6.58 -8.15 23.44
C VAL A 569 -6.81 -6.91 24.31
N ILE A 570 -5.71 -6.28 24.74
CA ILE A 570 -5.43 -5.58 26.00
C ILE A 570 -6.21 -4.28 26.16
N ASP A 571 -6.71 -4.13 27.38
CA ASP A 571 -7.43 -2.99 27.89
C ASP A 571 -6.45 -2.05 28.59
N TYR A 572 -6.28 -0.86 28.02
CA TYR A 572 -5.37 0.18 28.52
C TYR A 572 -6.14 1.31 29.21
N ALA A 573 -7.40 1.08 29.58
CA ALA A 573 -8.19 2.11 30.24
C ALA A 573 -7.58 2.53 31.59
N ASP A 574 -7.65 3.83 31.88
CA ASP A 574 -7.19 4.38 33.14
C ASP A 574 -8.35 4.55 34.14
N TRP A 575 -8.06 4.40 35.43
CA TRP A 575 -8.94 4.96 36.47
C TRP A 575 -8.53 6.40 36.76
N ILE A 576 -9.49 7.21 37.21
CA ILE A 576 -9.29 8.64 37.46
C ILE A 576 -9.91 9.11 38.78
N GLU A 577 -9.28 10.09 39.42
CA GLU A 577 -9.80 10.85 40.55
C GLU A 577 -10.23 12.25 40.11
N LYS A 578 -11.45 12.63 40.49
CA LYS A 578 -12.05 13.92 40.15
C LYS A 578 -11.63 15.05 41.08
N ASP A 579 -11.83 16.28 40.66
CA ASP A 579 -11.76 17.44 41.55
C ASP A 579 -13.08 17.71 42.33
N LEU A 580 -13.14 18.82 43.05
CA LEU A 580 -14.31 19.17 43.87
C LEU A 580 -15.53 19.67 43.07
N VAL A 581 -15.37 19.97 41.78
CA VAL A 581 -16.41 20.61 40.95
C VAL A 581 -16.91 19.75 39.79
N SER A 582 -16.24 18.63 39.52
CA SER A 582 -16.65 17.58 38.58
C SER A 582 -17.40 16.44 39.29
N ASP A 583 -17.99 15.52 38.53
CA ASP A 583 -18.70 14.34 39.02
C ASP A 583 -18.26 13.08 38.25
N TYR A 584 -18.31 11.91 38.90
CA TYR A 584 -18.04 10.61 38.25
C TYR A 584 -19.24 10.13 37.45
N ALA A 585 -19.02 9.57 36.27
CA ALA A 585 -20.08 9.05 35.41
C ALA A 585 -20.14 7.53 35.35
N PHE A 586 -19.00 6.82 35.37
CA PHE A 586 -18.96 5.36 35.25
C PHE A 586 -17.90 4.74 36.17
N THR A 587 -18.09 3.46 36.48
CA THR A 587 -17.13 2.59 37.18
C THR A 587 -16.88 1.29 36.42
N ASN A 588 -15.70 0.70 36.60
CA ASN A 588 -15.40 -0.65 36.15
C ASN A 588 -15.91 -1.75 37.12
N GLU A 589 -15.60 -3.01 36.84
CA GLU A 589 -15.94 -4.17 37.69
C GLU A 589 -15.32 -4.14 39.09
N ASN A 590 -14.24 -3.36 39.28
CA ASN A 590 -13.55 -3.20 40.56
C ASN A 590 -14.08 -2.00 41.38
N MET A 591 -15.11 -1.31 40.87
CA MET A 591 -15.65 -0.06 41.42
C MET A 591 -14.67 1.12 41.38
N GLU A 592 -13.68 1.06 40.50
CA GLU A 592 -12.79 2.20 40.19
C GLU A 592 -13.54 3.12 39.21
N TYR A 593 -13.35 4.44 39.36
CA TYR A 593 -14.03 5.42 38.52
C TYR A 593 -13.28 5.62 37.21
N VAL A 594 -14.01 5.56 36.10
CA VAL A 594 -13.43 5.53 34.75
C VAL A 594 -14.14 6.50 33.81
N ALA A 595 -14.82 7.52 34.34
CA ALA A 595 -15.38 8.61 33.55
C ALA A 595 -15.73 9.82 34.41
N LEU A 596 -15.60 11.01 33.83
CA LEU A 596 -15.95 12.28 34.46
C LEU A 596 -16.91 13.11 33.63
N THR A 597 -17.70 13.91 34.34
CA THR A 597 -18.50 14.99 33.78
C THR A 597 -18.19 16.29 34.53
N TYR A 598 -18.11 17.39 33.80
CA TYR A 598 -17.99 18.74 34.37
C TYR A 598 -18.97 19.70 33.66
N SER A 599 -19.65 20.53 34.45
CA SER A 599 -20.51 21.60 33.94
C SER A 599 -20.24 22.88 34.74
N GLY A 600 -19.72 23.90 34.06
CA GLY A 600 -19.35 25.17 34.66
C GLY A 600 -19.21 26.28 33.63
N THR A 601 -18.00 26.85 33.51
CA THR A 601 -17.73 27.84 32.45
C THR A 601 -17.72 27.25 31.05
N TYR A 602 -17.47 25.94 30.95
CA TYR A 602 -17.53 25.07 29.78
C TYR A 602 -18.08 23.71 30.23
N GLU A 603 -18.29 22.78 29.31
CA GLU A 603 -18.84 21.45 29.61
C GLU A 603 -17.94 20.36 29.04
N VAL A 604 -17.62 19.35 29.85
CA VAL A 604 -16.76 18.21 29.45
C VAL A 604 -17.38 16.90 29.89
N VAL A 605 -17.35 15.92 28.98
CA VAL A 605 -17.38 14.49 29.33
C VAL A 605 -16.02 13.91 28.96
N PHE A 606 -15.37 13.21 29.89
CA PHE A 606 -14.08 12.58 29.65
C PHE A 606 -14.14 11.09 29.98
N PHE A 607 -13.86 10.27 28.98
CA PHE A 607 -13.69 8.83 29.08
C PHE A 607 -12.19 8.50 28.91
N PRO A 608 -11.45 8.15 29.97
CA PRO A 608 -10.09 7.58 29.91
C PRO A 608 -10.09 6.12 29.42
N PHE A 609 -11.05 5.79 28.55
CA PHE A 609 -11.28 4.50 27.96
C PHE A 609 -11.94 4.73 26.60
N MET A 610 -12.03 3.69 25.80
CA MET A 610 -12.54 3.81 24.44
C MET A 610 -14.07 3.61 24.39
N PHE A 611 -14.80 4.56 23.84
CA PHE A 611 -16.26 4.49 23.74
C PHE A 611 -16.72 3.38 22.79
N GLU A 612 -15.96 3.12 21.73
CA GLU A 612 -16.16 2.02 20.79
C GLU A 612 -16.09 0.64 21.45
N GLY A 613 -15.48 0.57 22.63
CA GLY A 613 -15.38 -0.64 23.44
C GLY A 613 -16.72 -1.11 24.03
N ILE A 614 -17.73 -0.25 24.12
CA ILE A 614 -19.07 -0.66 24.57
C ILE A 614 -19.64 -1.61 23.51
N LEU A 615 -19.79 -2.89 23.85
CA LEU A 615 -19.99 -3.96 22.86
C LEU A 615 -21.28 -3.80 22.04
N SER A 616 -22.37 -3.39 22.69
CA SER A 616 -23.69 -3.31 22.07
C SER A 616 -23.91 -1.97 21.34
N PRO A 617 -24.26 -1.99 20.03
CA PRO A 617 -24.58 -0.76 19.30
C PRO A 617 -25.72 0.05 19.94
N SER A 618 -26.75 -0.61 20.48
CA SER A 618 -27.85 0.10 21.16
C SER A 618 -27.39 0.79 22.44
N ASP A 619 -26.43 0.20 23.13
CA ASP A 619 -25.92 0.73 24.40
C ASP A 619 -24.98 1.90 24.11
N ARG A 620 -24.16 1.81 23.05
CA ARG A 620 -23.39 2.95 22.52
C ARG A 620 -24.31 4.11 22.18
N GLN A 621 -25.41 3.85 21.46
CA GLN A 621 -26.38 4.86 21.11
C GLN A 621 -27.03 5.51 22.35
N GLU A 622 -27.42 4.72 23.36
CA GLU A 622 -27.98 5.26 24.61
C GLU A 622 -26.95 6.09 25.40
N VAL A 623 -25.70 5.64 25.49
CA VAL A 623 -24.62 6.40 26.13
C VAL A 623 -24.37 7.72 25.38
N MET A 624 -24.28 7.69 24.05
CA MET A 624 -24.13 8.88 23.22
C MET A 624 -25.29 9.86 23.42
N GLU A 625 -26.54 9.36 23.46
CA GLU A 625 -27.72 10.20 23.73
C GLU A 625 -27.57 10.94 25.06
N ARG A 626 -27.16 10.25 26.14
CA ARG A 626 -26.95 10.89 27.46
C ARG A 626 -25.80 11.89 27.47
N ILE A 627 -24.72 11.62 26.72
CA ILE A 627 -23.60 12.57 26.56
C ILE A 627 -24.11 13.85 25.89
N LEU A 628 -24.85 13.72 24.80
CA LEU A 628 -25.42 14.86 24.07
C LEU A 628 -26.44 15.64 24.91
N GLU A 629 -27.29 14.95 25.68
CA GLU A 629 -28.22 15.61 26.61
C GLU A 629 -27.48 16.42 27.70
N PHE A 630 -26.38 15.87 28.23
CA PHE A 630 -25.57 16.55 29.24
C PHE A 630 -24.79 17.74 28.68
N LEU A 631 -24.14 17.56 27.53
CA LEU A 631 -23.47 18.63 26.78
C LEU A 631 -24.48 19.57 26.09
N GLY A 632 -25.76 19.48 26.46
CA GLY A 632 -26.82 20.40 26.08
C GLY A 632 -27.38 20.18 24.67
N PRO A 633 -28.62 20.62 24.43
CA PRO A 633 -29.31 20.35 23.19
C PRO A 633 -28.52 20.94 22.02
N ILE A 634 -28.25 20.09 21.02
CA ILE A 634 -27.93 20.56 19.68
C ILE A 634 -29.12 21.40 19.27
N SER A 635 -28.96 22.73 19.24
CA SER A 635 -29.96 23.57 18.60
C SER A 635 -30.00 23.12 17.16
N ILE A 636 -31.02 22.35 16.77
CA ILE A 636 -31.32 22.07 15.37
C ILE A 636 -31.76 23.41 14.78
N LEU A 637 -30.79 24.29 14.50
CA LEU A 637 -30.99 25.34 13.52
C LEU A 637 -31.06 24.60 12.20
N THR A 638 -32.27 24.25 11.78
CA THR A 638 -32.54 24.03 10.35
C THR A 638 -32.11 25.30 9.64
N CYS A 639 -30.91 25.32 9.07
CA CYS A 639 -30.37 26.46 8.34
C CYS A 639 -31.07 26.55 6.98
N LEU A 640 -32.38 26.88 6.99
CA LEU A 640 -33.20 26.99 5.80
C LEU A 640 -33.87 28.36 5.64
N GLU A 641 -33.65 29.32 6.55
CA GLU A 641 -34.25 30.67 6.42
C GLU A 641 -33.27 31.85 6.59
N ALA A 642 -32.01 31.66 7.00
CA ALA A 642 -31.09 32.78 7.26
C ALA A 642 -30.17 33.17 6.09
N CYS A 643 -29.92 32.28 5.11
CA CYS A 643 -28.95 32.53 4.05
C CYS A 643 -29.49 33.29 2.81
N PHE A 644 -30.81 33.56 2.72
CA PHE A 644 -31.39 34.23 1.54
C PHE A 644 -31.79 35.70 1.73
N SER A 645 -31.55 36.33 2.88
CA SER A 645 -32.00 37.71 3.13
C SER A 645 -30.90 38.78 3.19
N SER A 646 -29.65 38.50 2.80
CA SER A 646 -28.56 39.49 2.80
C SER A 646 -28.09 39.98 1.42
N HIS A 647 -28.75 39.58 0.32
CA HIS A 647 -28.48 40.11 -1.03
C HIS A 647 -29.76 40.56 -1.76
N ALA A 648 -30.50 41.48 -1.15
CA ALA A 648 -31.60 42.21 -1.79
C ALA A 648 -31.31 43.72 -1.86
#